data_AF-A0A9W7E5L7-F1
#
_entry.id   AF-A0A9W7E5L7-F1
#
_cell.length_a   1.000
_cell.length_b   1.000
_cell.length_c   1.000
_cell.angle_alpha   90.00
_cell.angle_beta   90.00
_cell.angle_gamma   90.00
#
_symmetry.space_group_name_H-M   'P 1'
#
loop_
_entity.id
_entity.type
_entity.pdbx_description
1 polymer ?
#
loop_
_entity_poly.entity_id
_entity_poly.type
_entity_poly.pdbx_seq_one_letter_code
_entity_poly.pdbx_strand_id
1 'polypeptide(L)'
;MFSDRSAIGRVSSSSSSSSSTSLLALTLILLLITSINAGWIDEDTPRSAYTVVVPHAKQYWAPKHTKEPPHDDETWSPTESPTMTPTVASNSPSSPPTPSPTYTPTSTPTPDPLPFSNFDLTMSDEFNTNGRTFKDGDDPMWTAIDKNDYTNNALHYYDEGWAGTGEGSLNIRTSATKTSIVGFNDITLKKVHETKNFKSAMLQSWNKFCFTGGLIESEVILPGKHDIGGLWPAFWILGNLARHTYVGSSNNIWPWSQSKCVEEHVDSQKLSACLKTGHFGMEEGVGRGAPEIDIFEVQPGPVKHNTDQFGLMSVGQPFASHSLQIAPGKSSKRPGPGNWPGPGEWYEKPKLKFGPETCMNIAFYGTYNHFADAPSTTYDYWSDAISQNRQLGSKHFTGLHKFKLHWEPPSIKHGDGFINWYLDDELILGINGTSLKEPEGAEIPSEPSYVLVNTAISKDWGFPKTCPEGCGCKEYDCESVEWEKTCGFSPGFCDMLKSTEEGHSEPGANYKINFIRLYQDKDNPVHKVGCSTPERPTRKWIEGNAKSYMKEGDAAPLKKVPRGGGKCTGADNEDLRNICGGLSFGLCKNGGCLCQPGRTGPYCLSNDGFDDVIWDIQDKVKDLGLTAPLVTAPFVILIGMVVVVVAAVVWEGRQRRRKRLGYEQIRLDEKGGGVL
;
A
#
# COMPACT_ATOMS: atom_id res chain seq x y z
N MET A 1 10.14 -61.21 -0.07
CA MET A 1 9.64 -62.58 -0.34
C MET A 1 9.64 -63.31 0.99
N PHE A 2 8.44 -63.49 1.58
CA PHE A 2 8.05 -64.33 2.74
C PHE A 2 8.80 -64.17 4.08
N SER A 3 8.22 -64.34 5.27
CA SER A 3 6.85 -64.46 5.78
C SER A 3 6.94 -64.68 7.30
N ASP A 4 6.08 -63.96 8.04
CA ASP A 4 5.38 -64.28 9.29
C ASP A 4 5.82 -65.40 10.27
N ARG A 5 5.88 -64.96 11.55
CA ARG A 5 5.15 -65.44 12.78
C ARG A 5 5.52 -66.71 13.58
N SER A 6 5.74 -66.42 14.88
CA SER A 6 5.28 -67.11 16.12
C SER A 6 5.90 -68.48 16.47
N ALA A 7 6.26 -68.82 17.72
CA ALA A 7 5.51 -68.65 18.96
C ALA A 7 6.35 -68.76 20.27
N ILE A 8 5.99 -67.90 21.23
CA ILE A 8 5.69 -68.13 22.67
C ILE A 8 6.47 -69.21 23.46
N GLY A 9 7.16 -68.79 24.53
CA GLY A 9 7.64 -69.65 25.62
C GLY A 9 7.91 -68.91 26.94
N ARG A 10 6.90 -68.95 27.84
CA ARG A 10 6.89 -68.79 29.32
C ARG A 10 7.55 -67.58 30.02
N VAL A 11 6.65 -66.75 30.54
CA VAL A 11 6.82 -65.82 31.68
C VAL A 11 7.04 -66.60 32.99
N SER A 12 8.01 -66.18 33.80
CA SER A 12 7.95 -66.31 35.26
C SER A 12 7.92 -64.92 35.89
N SER A 13 6.94 -64.72 36.75
CA SER A 13 6.57 -63.47 37.41
C SER A 13 7.30 -63.30 38.74
N SER A 14 7.78 -62.09 39.00
CA SER A 14 7.77 -61.53 40.36
C SER A 14 7.41 -60.04 40.32
N SER A 15 6.32 -59.74 41.03
CA SER A 15 5.69 -58.48 41.49
C SER A 15 6.51 -57.18 41.39
N SER A 16 6.04 -56.14 40.70
CA SER A 16 4.92 -55.19 40.99
C SER A 16 5.24 -54.10 42.01
N SER A 17 5.41 -52.85 41.55
CA SER A 17 4.94 -51.63 42.24
C SER A 17 5.17 -50.31 41.46
N SER A 18 5.79 -50.29 40.27
CA SER A 18 6.13 -49.03 39.59
C SER A 18 5.21 -48.61 38.43
N SER A 19 4.15 -49.36 38.09
CA SER A 19 3.29 -49.05 36.93
C SER A 19 1.99 -48.30 37.26
N SER A 20 1.58 -48.23 38.54
CA SER A 20 0.33 -47.60 38.94
C SER A 20 0.41 -46.07 39.05
N THR A 21 1.57 -45.51 39.39
CA THR A 21 1.75 -44.06 39.55
C THR A 21 1.84 -43.30 38.22
N SER A 22 2.46 -43.90 37.20
CA SER A 22 2.55 -43.31 35.85
C SER A 22 1.19 -43.30 35.13
N LEU A 23 0.33 -44.29 35.39
CA LEU A 23 -1.01 -44.37 34.80
C LEU A 23 -1.97 -43.31 35.39
N LEU A 24 -1.85 -43.03 36.69
CA LEU A 24 -2.61 -42.00 37.40
C LEU A 24 -2.24 -40.58 36.96
N ALA A 25 -0.95 -40.31 36.71
CA ALA A 25 -0.50 -39.03 36.19
C ALA A 25 -0.99 -38.78 34.74
N LEU A 26 -0.96 -39.81 33.88
CA LEU A 26 -1.44 -39.69 32.51
C LEU A 26 -2.97 -39.49 32.42
N THR A 27 -3.73 -40.17 33.29
CA THR A 27 -5.20 -40.04 33.33
C THR A 27 -5.65 -38.67 33.86
N LEU A 28 -4.95 -38.09 34.84
CA LEU A 28 -5.20 -36.72 35.29
C LEU A 28 -4.89 -35.67 34.22
N ILE A 29 -3.82 -35.87 33.43
CA ILE A 29 -3.47 -34.97 32.31
C ILE A 29 -4.51 -35.05 31.18
N LEU A 30 -5.02 -36.26 30.85
CA LEU A 30 -6.08 -36.39 29.85
C LEU A 30 -7.42 -35.77 30.32
N LEU A 31 -7.77 -35.88 31.61
CA LEU A 31 -8.96 -35.22 32.18
C LEU A 31 -8.84 -33.68 32.21
N LEU A 32 -7.61 -33.16 32.34
CA LEU A 32 -7.31 -31.72 32.21
C LEU A 32 -7.47 -31.21 30.77
N ILE A 33 -7.23 -32.04 29.76
CA ILE A 33 -7.35 -31.66 28.34
C ILE A 33 -8.82 -31.73 27.87
N THR A 34 -9.63 -32.65 28.41
CA THR A 34 -11.04 -32.80 28.00
C THR A 34 -12.01 -31.84 28.71
N SER A 35 -11.56 -31.09 29.73
CA SER A 35 -12.37 -30.10 30.45
C SER A 35 -12.11 -28.65 30.02
N ILE A 36 -11.19 -28.43 29.07
CA ILE A 36 -10.97 -27.12 28.45
C ILE A 36 -11.88 -27.02 27.22
N ASN A 37 -13.12 -26.57 27.41
CA ASN A 37 -13.90 -26.00 26.32
C ASN A 37 -13.41 -24.55 26.10
N ALA A 38 -12.22 -24.40 25.53
CA ALA A 38 -11.75 -23.11 25.00
C ALA A 38 -12.35 -22.92 23.61
N GLY A 39 -13.66 -22.69 23.56
CA GLY A 39 -14.28 -22.07 22.40
C GLY A 39 -13.97 -20.57 22.46
N TRP A 40 -13.29 -20.06 21.44
CA TRP A 40 -13.17 -18.62 21.23
C TRP A 40 -14.55 -18.09 20.88
N ILE A 41 -15.11 -17.25 21.74
CA ILE A 41 -16.37 -16.55 21.50
C ILE A 41 -16.01 -15.07 21.50
N ASP A 42 -16.18 -14.44 20.35
CA ASP A 42 -16.16 -12.99 20.19
C ASP A 42 -17.33 -12.39 21.00
N GLU A 43 -17.01 -11.46 21.90
CA GLU A 43 -17.97 -10.85 22.83
C GLU A 43 -19.02 -10.00 22.10
N ASP A 44 -18.75 -9.62 20.84
CA ASP A 44 -19.67 -8.88 19.96
C ASP A 44 -20.63 -9.80 19.17
N THR A 45 -20.55 -11.13 19.35
CA THR A 45 -21.48 -12.07 18.68
C THR A 45 -22.85 -12.07 19.37
N PRO A 46 -23.94 -11.67 18.68
CA PRO A 46 -25.28 -11.69 19.28
C PRO A 46 -25.69 -13.09 19.70
N ARG A 47 -26.38 -13.25 20.84
CA ARG A 47 -26.84 -14.56 21.36
C ARG A 47 -27.67 -15.38 20.37
N SER A 48 -28.28 -14.74 19.37
CA SER A 48 -29.03 -15.38 18.30
C SER A 48 -28.16 -16.12 17.27
N ALA A 49 -26.84 -15.89 17.23
CA ALA A 49 -25.91 -16.58 16.34
C ALA A 49 -25.40 -17.92 16.91
N TYR A 50 -25.71 -18.27 18.16
CA TYR A 50 -25.29 -19.54 18.77
C TYR A 50 -26.05 -20.78 18.26
N THR A 51 -27.09 -20.63 17.43
CA THR A 51 -27.95 -21.74 16.97
C THR A 51 -28.04 -21.89 15.45
N VAL A 52 -27.17 -21.27 14.67
CA VAL A 52 -27.04 -21.61 13.25
C VAL A 52 -26.01 -22.72 13.11
N VAL A 53 -26.50 -23.92 12.76
CA VAL A 53 -25.64 -25.03 12.33
C VAL A 53 -24.85 -24.56 11.12
N VAL A 54 -23.54 -24.39 11.30
CA VAL A 54 -22.57 -24.17 10.23
C VAL A 54 -22.68 -25.36 9.26
N PRO A 55 -23.07 -25.17 7.99
CA PRO A 55 -22.79 -26.19 6.99
C PRO A 55 -21.27 -26.24 6.87
N HIS A 56 -20.67 -27.41 7.15
CA HIS A 56 -19.24 -27.67 7.06
C HIS A 56 -18.60 -26.95 5.86
N ALA A 57 -17.90 -25.84 6.12
CA ALA A 57 -16.97 -25.26 5.18
C ALA A 57 -15.84 -26.28 4.99
N LYS A 58 -15.83 -26.96 3.84
CA LYS A 58 -14.65 -27.72 3.41
C LYS A 58 -13.53 -26.71 3.16
N GLN A 59 -12.50 -26.74 4.01
CA GLN A 59 -11.18 -26.21 3.66
C GLN A 59 -10.73 -26.91 2.36
N TYR A 60 -10.71 -26.18 1.25
CA TYR A 60 -10.04 -26.65 0.04
C TYR A 60 -8.53 -26.46 0.22
N TRP A 61 -7.90 -27.44 0.87
CA TRP A 61 -6.48 -27.69 0.68
C TRP A 61 -6.29 -28.26 -0.73
N ALA A 62 -5.31 -27.74 -1.47
CA ALA A 62 -4.98 -28.12 -2.84
C ALA A 62 -5.01 -29.65 -3.05
N PRO A 63 -5.72 -30.17 -4.06
CA PRO A 63 -5.61 -31.57 -4.40
C PRO A 63 -4.23 -31.82 -5.03
N LYS A 64 -3.43 -32.69 -4.42
CA LYS A 64 -2.45 -33.48 -5.18
C LYS A 64 -3.25 -34.42 -6.08
N HIS A 65 -3.28 -34.18 -7.39
CA HIS A 65 -3.78 -35.18 -8.32
C HIS A 65 -2.71 -35.65 -9.30
N THR A 66 -2.55 -36.96 -9.24
CA THR A 66 -1.67 -37.85 -9.98
C THR A 66 -2.28 -38.23 -11.34
N LYS A 67 -1.37 -38.36 -12.32
CA LYS A 67 -1.41 -39.15 -13.57
C LYS A 67 -2.37 -38.71 -14.69
N GLU A 68 -1.72 -38.53 -15.85
CA GLU A 68 -2.20 -38.25 -17.22
C GLU A 68 -3.48 -39.00 -17.64
N PRO A 69 -4.28 -38.43 -18.56
CA PRO A 69 -4.25 -38.89 -19.97
C PRO A 69 -4.67 -37.78 -20.99
N PRO A 70 -4.97 -38.10 -22.26
CA PRO A 70 -4.11 -38.61 -23.34
C PRO A 70 -3.76 -37.51 -24.38
N HIS A 71 -2.79 -37.80 -25.24
CA HIS A 71 -2.44 -37.04 -26.44
C HIS A 71 -3.62 -36.93 -27.40
N ASP A 72 -4.03 -35.71 -27.77
CA ASP A 72 -4.72 -35.41 -29.01
C ASP A 72 -4.13 -34.11 -29.59
N ASP A 73 -3.48 -34.23 -30.75
CA ASP A 73 -2.93 -33.15 -31.54
C ASP A 73 -4.05 -32.42 -32.29
N GLU A 74 -4.49 -31.26 -31.80
CA GLU A 74 -5.16 -30.26 -32.64
C GLU A 74 -4.67 -28.85 -32.32
N THR A 75 -4.11 -28.23 -33.36
CA THR A 75 -3.61 -26.85 -33.42
C THR A 75 -4.74 -25.84 -33.15
N TRP A 76 -4.65 -25.10 -32.04
CA TRP A 76 -5.57 -24.00 -31.72
C TRP A 76 -5.00 -22.65 -32.19
N SER A 77 -5.71 -21.99 -33.11
CA SER A 77 -5.53 -20.58 -33.49
C SER A 77 -6.36 -19.67 -32.56
N PRO A 78 -5.89 -18.51 -32.07
CA PRO A 78 -6.67 -17.70 -31.14
C PRO A 78 -7.86 -17.06 -31.85
N THR A 79 -9.08 -17.50 -31.52
CA THR A 79 -10.32 -16.83 -31.91
C THR A 79 -10.55 -15.66 -30.95
N GLU A 80 -10.78 -14.49 -31.53
CA GLU A 80 -11.12 -13.23 -30.85
C GLU A 80 -12.24 -13.40 -29.82
N SER A 81 -12.06 -12.78 -28.65
CA SER A 81 -13.12 -12.62 -27.66
C SER A 81 -14.16 -11.61 -28.14
N PRO A 82 -15.47 -11.83 -27.87
CA PRO A 82 -16.53 -11.00 -28.44
C PRO A 82 -16.52 -9.60 -27.83
N THR A 83 -16.30 -8.61 -28.69
CA THR A 83 -16.55 -7.20 -28.39
C THR A 83 -18.06 -6.99 -28.27
N MET A 84 -18.58 -6.86 -27.05
CA MET A 84 -19.94 -6.35 -26.86
C MET A 84 -19.93 -4.86 -27.17
N THR A 85 -20.43 -4.53 -28.36
CA THR A 85 -20.66 -3.17 -28.83
C THR A 85 -21.89 -2.61 -28.08
N PRO A 86 -21.80 -1.50 -27.34
CA PRO A 86 -22.99 -0.86 -26.79
C PRO A 86 -23.84 -0.30 -27.94
N THR A 87 -25.13 -0.62 -27.90
CA THR A 87 -26.14 -0.13 -28.84
C THR A 87 -26.18 1.39 -28.80
N VAL A 88 -25.89 2.02 -29.94
CA VAL A 88 -25.93 3.46 -30.16
C VAL A 88 -27.34 3.99 -29.90
N ALA A 89 -27.54 4.66 -28.76
CA ALA A 89 -28.57 5.68 -28.64
C ALA A 89 -27.96 7.00 -29.12
N SER A 90 -28.40 7.46 -30.30
CA SER A 90 -27.91 8.68 -30.93
C SER A 90 -28.32 9.93 -30.14
N ASN A 91 -27.43 10.40 -29.28
CA ASN A 91 -27.34 11.81 -28.93
C ASN A 91 -25.99 12.30 -29.44
N SER A 92 -26.00 13.26 -30.37
CA SER A 92 -24.78 13.81 -30.96
C SER A 92 -23.79 14.27 -29.88
N PRO A 93 -22.47 14.00 -30.03
CA PRO A 93 -21.47 14.57 -29.13
C PRO A 93 -21.62 16.09 -29.12
N SER A 94 -21.61 16.68 -27.93
CA SER A 94 -21.60 18.14 -27.81
C SER A 94 -20.31 18.66 -28.46
N SER A 95 -20.40 19.78 -29.18
CA SER A 95 -19.21 20.51 -29.62
C SER A 95 -18.32 20.79 -28.41
N PRO A 96 -16.98 20.92 -28.55
CA PRO A 96 -16.12 21.32 -27.44
C PRO A 96 -16.77 22.52 -26.73
N PRO A 97 -16.86 22.55 -25.39
CA PRO A 97 -17.35 23.74 -24.71
C PRO A 97 -16.52 24.91 -25.22
N THR A 98 -17.19 25.85 -25.88
CA THR A 98 -16.62 26.88 -26.77
C THR A 98 -15.20 27.30 -26.37
N PRO A 99 -14.16 27.05 -27.21
CA PRO A 99 -12.85 27.61 -26.99
C PRO A 99 -12.91 29.04 -27.51
N SER A 100 -13.32 29.96 -26.66
CA SER A 100 -12.81 31.31 -26.77
C SER A 100 -12.00 31.55 -25.52
N PRO A 101 -10.65 31.56 -25.59
CA PRO A 101 -9.91 32.42 -24.68
C PRO A 101 -10.61 33.76 -24.71
N THR A 102 -11.20 34.17 -23.58
CA THR A 102 -11.78 35.50 -23.51
C THR A 102 -10.59 36.46 -23.59
N TYR A 103 -10.30 36.96 -24.80
CA TYR A 103 -9.27 37.98 -25.05
C TYR A 103 -9.67 39.36 -24.51
N THR A 104 -10.82 39.44 -23.85
CA THR A 104 -11.15 40.57 -22.98
C THR A 104 -10.74 40.18 -21.57
N PRO A 105 -10.00 41.04 -20.83
CA PRO A 105 -9.89 40.87 -19.39
C PRO A 105 -11.31 41.04 -18.83
N THR A 106 -12.06 39.94 -18.75
CA THR A 106 -13.15 39.85 -17.77
C THR A 106 -12.46 40.23 -16.48
N SER A 107 -12.90 41.35 -15.89
CA SER A 107 -12.38 41.88 -14.64
C SER A 107 -11.94 40.70 -13.80
N THR A 108 -10.62 40.59 -13.61
CA THR A 108 -10.01 39.54 -12.82
C THR A 108 -10.94 39.41 -11.62
N PRO A 109 -11.62 38.27 -11.38
CA PRO A 109 -12.11 38.07 -10.04
C PRO A 109 -10.82 38.20 -9.25
N THR A 110 -10.70 39.31 -8.50
CA THR A 110 -9.68 39.44 -7.47
C THR A 110 -9.61 38.05 -6.87
N PRO A 111 -8.45 37.36 -6.88
CA PRO A 111 -8.38 36.06 -6.24
C PRO A 111 -9.04 36.29 -4.90
N ASP A 112 -10.20 35.69 -4.65
CA ASP A 112 -10.78 35.75 -3.32
C ASP A 112 -9.60 35.34 -2.46
N PRO A 113 -9.10 36.22 -1.56
CA PRO A 113 -7.92 35.88 -0.76
C PRO A 113 -8.28 34.54 -0.17
N LEU A 114 -7.55 33.49 -0.61
CA LEU A 114 -7.98 32.12 -0.38
C LEU A 114 -8.29 32.04 1.11
N PRO A 115 -9.51 31.61 1.53
CA PRO A 115 -9.98 31.75 2.90
C PRO A 115 -9.27 30.73 3.79
N PHE A 116 -7.94 30.78 3.83
CA PHE A 116 -7.04 29.96 4.61
C PHE A 116 -6.60 30.69 5.87
N SER A 117 -7.23 31.82 6.23
CA SER A 117 -6.89 32.59 7.44
C SER A 117 -6.97 31.76 8.73
N ASN A 118 -7.64 30.61 8.68
CA ASN A 118 -7.83 29.70 9.81
C ASN A 118 -7.05 28.38 9.67
N PHE A 119 -6.21 28.22 8.65
CA PHE A 119 -5.42 27.01 8.44
C PHE A 119 -4.04 27.15 9.10
N ASP A 120 -3.71 26.21 9.97
CA ASP A 120 -2.39 26.11 10.59
C ASP A 120 -1.54 25.08 9.87
N LEU A 121 -0.22 25.30 9.80
CA LEU A 121 0.72 24.29 9.34
C LEU A 121 0.73 23.12 10.35
N THR A 122 0.26 21.96 9.92
CA THR A 122 0.15 20.76 10.76
C THR A 122 1.30 19.79 10.53
N MET A 123 1.79 19.71 9.30
CA MET A 123 2.94 18.88 8.95
C MET A 123 3.73 19.53 7.83
N SER A 124 5.06 19.40 7.88
CA SER A 124 5.95 19.79 6.79
C SER A 124 7.17 18.88 6.76
N ASP A 125 7.62 18.51 5.58
CA ASP A 125 9.00 18.08 5.34
C ASP A 125 9.63 19.00 4.30
N GLU A 126 10.67 19.72 4.72
CA GLU A 126 11.41 20.69 3.90
C GLU A 126 12.68 20.06 3.29
N PHE A 127 12.95 18.78 3.56
CA PHE A 127 14.06 18.00 2.97
C PHE A 127 15.48 18.61 3.08
N ASN A 128 15.67 19.60 3.96
CA ASN A 128 16.92 20.34 4.13
C ASN A 128 18.09 19.53 4.73
N THR A 129 17.82 18.40 5.38
CA THR A 129 18.88 17.53 5.91
C THR A 129 19.47 16.69 4.79
N ASN A 130 20.64 17.07 4.27
CA ASN A 130 21.34 16.31 3.24
C ASN A 130 21.66 14.86 3.67
N GLY A 131 21.54 13.93 2.73
CA GLY A 131 21.96 12.53 2.89
C GLY A 131 20.94 11.64 3.60
N ARG A 132 19.72 12.12 3.91
CA ARG A 132 18.63 11.23 4.36
C ARG A 132 18.38 10.17 3.29
N THR A 133 18.34 8.93 3.75
CA THR A 133 17.84 7.77 3.02
C THR A 133 16.43 7.46 3.49
N PHE A 134 15.65 6.80 2.64
CA PHE A 134 14.26 6.47 2.93
C PHE A 134 13.99 4.98 2.88
N LYS A 135 15.02 4.15 3.04
CA LYS A 135 14.85 2.70 3.09
C LYS A 135 13.87 2.34 4.20
N ASP A 136 13.19 1.21 4.07
CA ASP A 136 12.27 0.78 5.12
C ASP A 136 13.02 0.64 6.46
N GLY A 137 12.55 1.37 7.47
CA GLY A 137 13.19 1.53 8.77
C GLY A 137 14.11 2.76 8.93
N ASP A 138 14.38 3.55 7.88
CA ASP A 138 15.33 4.68 8.01
C ASP A 138 14.67 5.98 8.48
N ASP A 139 13.42 6.23 8.06
CA ASP A 139 12.72 7.48 8.29
C ASP A 139 11.35 7.23 8.94
N PRO A 140 10.90 8.04 9.92
CA PRO A 140 9.63 7.82 10.61
C PRO A 140 8.41 8.24 9.80
N MET A 141 8.56 9.12 8.81
CA MET A 141 7.45 9.62 8.00
C MET A 141 7.39 8.93 6.64
N TRP A 142 8.55 8.65 6.05
CA TRP A 142 8.64 8.19 4.67
C TRP A 142 9.24 6.78 4.54
N THR A 143 8.85 6.08 3.48
CA THR A 143 9.44 4.81 3.04
C THR A 143 9.56 4.83 1.52
N ALA A 144 10.76 4.65 1.00
CA ALA A 144 11.01 4.40 -0.40
C ALA A 144 10.78 2.93 -0.71
N ILE A 145 10.08 2.66 -1.81
CA ILE A 145 9.75 1.29 -2.23
C ILE A 145 10.95 0.64 -2.92
N ASP A 146 11.20 -0.62 -2.53
CA ASP A 146 12.13 -1.54 -3.20
C ASP A 146 11.34 -2.75 -3.72
N LYS A 147 10.73 -2.56 -4.90
CA LYS A 147 9.77 -3.52 -5.48
C LYS A 147 9.51 -3.24 -6.96
N ASN A 148 9.17 -4.30 -7.68
CA ASN A 148 8.61 -4.20 -9.02
C ASN A 148 7.20 -3.61 -9.00
N ASP A 149 6.91 -2.72 -9.94
CA ASP A 149 5.54 -2.27 -10.22
C ASP A 149 4.88 -3.22 -11.23
N TYR A 150 3.74 -3.78 -10.82
CA TYR A 150 2.93 -4.71 -11.63
C TYR A 150 1.72 -4.03 -12.24
N THR A 151 1.54 -2.73 -12.00
CA THR A 151 0.41 -1.94 -12.50
C THR A 151 0.80 -1.20 -13.78
N ASN A 152 -0.22 -0.75 -14.53
CA ASN A 152 -0.08 0.20 -15.63
C ASN A 152 1.01 -0.13 -16.67
N ASN A 153 1.30 -1.41 -16.90
CA ASN A 153 2.37 -1.87 -17.79
C ASN A 153 3.73 -1.18 -17.52
N ALA A 154 4.08 -1.02 -16.24
CA ALA A 154 5.29 -0.36 -15.80
C ALA A 154 6.57 -1.03 -16.37
N LEU A 155 7.48 -0.20 -16.88
CA LEU A 155 8.77 -0.60 -17.45
C LEU A 155 9.94 -0.48 -16.47
N HIS A 156 9.72 0.18 -15.34
CA HIS A 156 10.73 0.47 -14.33
C HIS A 156 10.62 -0.48 -13.12
N TYR A 157 11.71 -0.54 -12.35
CA TYR A 157 11.75 -1.09 -11.00
C TYR A 157 11.91 0.08 -10.01
N TYR A 158 11.12 0.09 -8.92
CA TYR A 158 11.34 1.04 -7.83
C TYR A 158 12.46 0.52 -6.92
N ASP A 159 13.53 1.30 -6.82
CA ASP A 159 14.72 1.02 -6.02
C ASP A 159 14.81 2.09 -4.92
N GLU A 160 14.84 1.65 -3.66
CA GLU A 160 14.90 2.54 -2.49
C GLU A 160 16.14 3.44 -2.46
N GLY A 161 17.22 3.06 -3.15
CA GLY A 161 18.46 3.84 -3.26
C GLY A 161 18.38 5.01 -4.24
N TRP A 162 17.26 5.18 -4.94
CA TRP A 162 17.05 6.23 -5.94
C TRP A 162 16.15 7.37 -5.44
N ALA A 163 15.78 7.33 -4.15
CA ALA A 163 15.19 8.44 -3.42
C ALA A 163 16.12 8.85 -2.26
N GLY A 164 16.40 10.15 -2.17
CA GLY A 164 17.22 10.68 -1.09
C GLY A 164 17.20 12.20 -1.07
N THR A 165 17.75 12.78 -0.01
CA THR A 165 17.84 14.24 0.13
C THR A 165 19.24 14.75 -0.19
N GLY A 166 19.30 15.91 -0.84
CA GLY A 166 20.54 16.57 -1.21
C GLY A 166 20.23 17.95 -1.78
N GLU A 167 21.12 18.91 -1.53
CA GLU A 167 20.98 20.28 -2.04
C GLU A 167 19.70 20.99 -1.57
N GLY A 168 19.17 20.62 -0.41
CA GLY A 168 17.95 21.21 0.14
C GLY A 168 16.64 20.65 -0.43
N SER A 169 16.68 19.55 -1.19
CA SER A 169 15.48 18.93 -1.75
C SER A 169 15.47 17.42 -1.58
N LEU A 170 14.27 16.83 -1.65
CA LEU A 170 14.12 15.42 -2.00
C LEU A 170 14.38 15.27 -3.50
N ASN A 171 15.16 14.26 -3.87
CA ASN A 171 15.48 13.92 -5.25
C ASN A 171 15.02 12.48 -5.52
N ILE A 172 14.16 12.32 -6.52
CA ILE A 172 13.79 11.01 -7.10
C ILE A 172 14.48 10.91 -8.45
N ARG A 173 15.43 9.99 -8.56
CA ARG A 173 16.18 9.78 -9.80
C ARG A 173 15.53 8.68 -10.64
N THR A 174 15.64 8.81 -11.96
CA THR A 174 15.22 7.79 -12.93
C THR A 174 16.29 7.61 -14.01
N SER A 175 16.67 6.38 -14.35
CA SER A 175 17.65 6.11 -15.42
C SER A 175 17.47 4.74 -16.06
N ALA A 176 18.12 4.56 -17.21
CA ALA A 176 18.23 3.31 -17.95
C ALA A 176 19.20 2.34 -17.26
N THR A 177 18.80 1.80 -16.11
CA THR A 177 19.56 0.80 -15.37
C THR A 177 18.78 -0.50 -15.26
N LYS A 178 19.41 -1.61 -15.64
CA LYS A 178 18.80 -2.94 -15.63
C LYS A 178 18.66 -3.50 -14.21
N THR A 179 17.54 -4.14 -13.93
CA THR A 179 17.26 -4.86 -12.69
C THR A 179 16.66 -6.22 -13.01
N SER A 180 17.31 -7.30 -12.58
CA SER A 180 16.74 -8.63 -12.68
C SER A 180 15.82 -8.89 -11.49
N ILE A 181 14.59 -9.31 -11.79
CA ILE A 181 13.56 -9.64 -10.80
C ILE A 181 13.05 -11.06 -11.01
N VAL A 182 12.43 -11.61 -9.98
CA VAL A 182 11.62 -12.82 -10.09
C VAL A 182 10.16 -12.36 -10.08
N GLY A 183 9.57 -12.29 -11.27
CA GLY A 183 8.15 -12.03 -11.48
C GLY A 183 7.31 -13.29 -11.29
N PHE A 184 6.00 -13.13 -11.37
CA PHE A 184 5.04 -14.23 -11.43
C PHE A 184 4.24 -14.07 -12.72
N ASN A 185 4.19 -15.12 -13.52
CA ASN A 185 3.41 -15.14 -14.75
C ASN A 185 2.06 -15.76 -14.44
N ASP A 186 1.00 -14.95 -14.46
CA ASP A 186 -0.35 -15.36 -14.07
C ASP A 186 -0.95 -16.43 -15.01
N ILE A 187 -0.53 -16.47 -16.28
CA ILE A 187 -1.04 -17.44 -17.27
C ILE A 187 -0.45 -18.84 -17.00
N THR A 188 0.86 -18.91 -16.76
CA THR A 188 1.59 -20.18 -16.57
C THR A 188 1.68 -20.60 -15.10
N LEU A 189 1.26 -19.72 -14.19
CA LEU A 189 1.34 -19.86 -12.72
C LEU A 189 2.75 -20.19 -12.22
N LYS A 190 3.77 -19.62 -12.88
CA LYS A 190 5.19 -19.88 -12.58
C LYS A 190 5.94 -18.59 -12.26
N LYS A 191 6.90 -18.71 -11.34
CA LYS A 191 7.92 -17.69 -11.13
C LYS A 191 8.80 -17.61 -12.38
N VAL A 192 8.98 -16.41 -12.91
CA VAL A 192 9.76 -16.14 -14.12
C VAL A 192 10.82 -15.11 -13.82
N HIS A 193 12.00 -15.29 -14.42
CA HIS A 193 13.03 -14.27 -14.37
C HIS A 193 12.73 -13.21 -15.42
N GLU A 194 12.58 -11.97 -14.98
CA GLU A 194 12.32 -10.83 -15.85
C GLU A 194 13.39 -9.76 -15.59
N THR A 195 13.65 -8.94 -16.61
CA THR A 195 14.56 -7.80 -16.47
C THR A 195 13.78 -6.52 -16.71
N LYS A 196 13.76 -5.62 -15.73
CA LYS A 196 13.33 -4.24 -15.92
C LYS A 196 14.51 -3.43 -16.41
N ASN A 197 14.33 -2.65 -17.47
CA ASN A 197 15.43 -1.90 -18.09
C ASN A 197 15.62 -0.50 -17.51
N PHE A 198 14.74 -0.10 -16.58
CA PHE A 198 14.78 1.19 -15.92
C PHE A 198 14.72 1.04 -14.41
N LYS A 199 15.41 1.93 -13.70
CA LYS A 199 15.24 2.13 -12.26
C LYS A 199 14.67 3.51 -12.02
N SER A 200 13.81 3.59 -11.02
CA SER A 200 13.25 4.83 -10.49
C SER A 200 13.01 4.68 -8.99
N ALA A 201 12.39 5.67 -8.35
CA ALA A 201 11.93 5.56 -6.98
C ALA A 201 10.49 6.06 -6.77
N MET A 202 9.89 5.52 -5.72
CA MET A 202 8.61 5.97 -5.16
C MET A 202 8.78 6.12 -3.66
N LEU A 203 8.42 7.27 -3.13
CA LEU A 203 8.36 7.57 -1.71
C LEU A 203 6.91 7.53 -1.24
N GLN A 204 6.64 6.82 -0.14
CA GLN A 204 5.32 6.68 0.46
C GLN A 204 5.35 7.09 1.94
N SER A 205 4.29 7.75 2.41
CA SER A 205 4.06 7.93 3.86
C SER A 205 3.13 6.86 4.46
N TRP A 206 2.88 5.77 3.72
CA TRP A 206 1.90 4.74 4.07
C TRP A 206 2.06 4.25 5.51
N ASN A 207 0.96 4.27 6.25
CA ASN A 207 0.86 3.85 7.65
C ASN A 207 1.93 4.43 8.60
N LYS A 208 2.54 5.56 8.21
CA LYS A 208 3.49 6.37 8.99
C LYS A 208 2.91 7.76 9.22
N PHE A 209 2.51 8.41 8.14
CA PHE A 209 1.78 9.67 8.15
C PHE A 209 0.61 9.59 7.19
N CYS A 210 -0.58 9.83 7.72
CA CYS A 210 -1.81 9.94 6.97
C CYS A 210 -2.59 11.15 7.45
N PHE A 211 -3.50 11.63 6.63
CA PHE A 211 -4.36 12.75 6.99
C PHE A 211 -5.71 12.62 6.29
N THR A 212 -6.70 13.34 6.82
CA THR A 212 -8.03 13.48 6.25
C THR A 212 -8.34 14.96 6.14
N GLY A 213 -8.64 15.42 4.92
CA GLY A 213 -8.97 16.81 4.62
C GLY A 213 -7.85 17.82 4.90
N GLY A 214 -8.12 19.07 4.54
CA GLY A 214 -7.20 20.19 4.65
C GLY A 214 -6.58 20.58 3.31
N LEU A 215 -5.43 21.24 3.39
CA LEU A 215 -4.68 21.72 2.24
C LEU A 215 -3.30 21.08 2.23
N ILE A 216 -2.99 20.32 1.18
CA ILE A 216 -1.65 19.79 0.95
C ILE A 216 -1.03 20.48 -0.26
N GLU A 217 0.23 20.89 -0.15
CA GLU A 217 1.00 21.48 -1.24
C GLU A 217 2.41 20.90 -1.32
N SER A 218 2.93 20.88 -2.53
CA SER A 218 4.30 20.51 -2.84
C SER A 218 4.86 21.48 -3.87
N GLU A 219 6.11 21.90 -3.66
CA GLU A 219 6.83 22.74 -4.60
C GLU A 219 7.92 21.92 -5.27
N VAL A 220 7.89 21.85 -6.61
CA VAL A 220 8.65 20.87 -7.36
C VAL A 220 9.28 21.42 -8.64
N ILE A 221 10.31 20.72 -9.11
CA ILE A 221 10.84 20.80 -10.48
C ILE A 221 10.64 19.41 -11.11
N LEU A 222 9.87 19.35 -12.20
CA LEU A 222 9.56 18.09 -12.87
C LEU A 222 10.81 17.49 -13.54
N PRO A 223 10.97 16.16 -13.56
CA PRO A 223 12.15 15.49 -14.10
C PRO A 223 12.26 15.57 -15.62
N GLY A 224 13.50 15.58 -16.12
CA GLY A 224 13.80 15.44 -17.53
C GLY A 224 13.39 16.65 -18.37
N LYS A 225 13.19 16.43 -19.67
CA LYS A 225 12.85 17.51 -20.61
C LYS A 225 11.36 17.55 -20.88
N HIS A 226 10.82 18.77 -20.88
CA HIS A 226 9.40 19.04 -21.12
C HIS A 226 8.86 18.50 -22.46
N ASP A 227 9.69 18.40 -23.48
CA ASP A 227 9.36 18.04 -24.86
C ASP A 227 9.76 16.59 -25.23
N ILE A 228 10.21 15.79 -24.26
CA ILE A 228 10.54 14.38 -24.44
C ILE A 228 9.59 13.51 -23.63
N GLY A 229 8.80 12.68 -24.31
CA GLY A 229 7.82 11.81 -23.66
C GLY A 229 8.41 10.52 -23.07
N GLY A 230 7.71 9.95 -22.07
CA GLY A 230 8.02 8.64 -21.49
C GLY A 230 8.18 8.61 -19.98
N LEU A 231 8.57 9.74 -19.37
CA LEU A 231 8.55 9.88 -17.90
C LEU A 231 7.12 10.16 -17.42
N TRP A 232 6.78 9.65 -16.24
CA TRP A 232 5.48 9.82 -15.59
C TRP A 232 5.67 10.23 -14.12
N PRO A 233 6.05 11.48 -13.84
CA PRO A 233 6.16 11.97 -12.48
C PRO A 233 4.77 12.27 -11.91
N ALA A 234 4.59 11.90 -10.64
CA ALA A 234 3.32 12.04 -9.94
C ALA A 234 3.50 12.48 -8.48
N PHE A 235 2.50 13.22 -7.99
CA PHE A 235 2.28 13.54 -6.59
C PHE A 235 0.81 13.30 -6.29
N TRP A 236 0.53 12.36 -5.38
CA TRP A 236 -0.81 11.83 -5.22
C TRP A 236 -1.01 11.26 -3.82
N ILE A 237 -2.27 10.99 -3.47
CA ILE A 237 -2.65 10.38 -2.20
C ILE A 237 -3.59 9.19 -2.42
N LEU A 238 -3.49 8.20 -1.54
CA LEU A 238 -4.28 6.99 -1.58
C LEU A 238 -4.79 6.66 -0.17
N GLY A 239 -6.02 6.16 -0.06
CA GLY A 239 -6.58 5.74 1.23
C GLY A 239 -5.75 4.62 1.90
N ASN A 240 -5.53 4.72 3.21
CA ASN A 240 -4.56 3.90 3.95
C ASN A 240 -4.89 2.39 3.97
N LEU A 241 -6.11 1.99 3.63
CA LEU A 241 -6.51 0.59 3.52
C LEU A 241 -5.88 -0.15 2.35
N ALA A 242 -5.35 0.56 1.34
CA ALA A 242 -4.53 -0.03 0.28
C ALA A 242 -3.12 0.54 0.30
N ARG A 243 -2.14 -0.24 -0.17
CA ARG A 243 -0.74 0.19 -0.30
C ARG A 243 -0.28 0.03 -1.74
N HIS A 244 0.10 1.11 -2.40
CA HIS A 244 0.51 1.04 -3.80
C HIS A 244 1.76 0.17 -4.00
N THR A 245 1.78 -0.52 -5.15
CA THR A 245 2.56 -1.71 -5.55
C THR A 245 2.21 -3.03 -4.85
N TYR A 246 1.42 -3.00 -3.78
CA TYR A 246 0.91 -4.21 -3.10
C TYR A 246 -0.52 -4.49 -3.54
N VAL A 247 -0.69 -4.94 -4.79
CA VAL A 247 -1.99 -5.13 -5.46
C VAL A 247 -2.98 -6.03 -4.68
N GLY A 248 -2.48 -6.97 -3.87
CA GLY A 248 -3.34 -7.79 -3.00
C GLY A 248 -4.09 -6.99 -1.92
N SER A 249 -3.60 -5.79 -1.57
CA SER A 249 -4.26 -4.89 -0.63
C SER A 249 -5.31 -3.98 -1.28
N SER A 250 -5.32 -3.83 -2.61
CA SER A 250 -6.25 -2.95 -3.33
C SER A 250 -7.48 -3.66 -3.89
N ASN A 251 -7.44 -5.00 -4.02
CA ASN A 251 -8.55 -5.79 -4.58
C ASN A 251 -9.90 -5.49 -3.88
N ASN A 252 -10.86 -4.99 -4.65
CA ASN A 252 -12.20 -4.58 -4.21
C ASN A 252 -12.20 -3.55 -3.04
N ILE A 253 -11.08 -2.86 -2.81
CA ILE A 253 -10.91 -1.77 -1.82
C ILE A 253 -10.68 -0.46 -2.55
N TRP A 254 -9.77 -0.45 -3.52
CA TRP A 254 -9.57 0.67 -4.42
C TRP A 254 -10.66 0.69 -5.50
N PRO A 255 -11.15 1.84 -5.97
CA PRO A 255 -11.05 3.17 -5.39
C PRO A 255 -12.32 3.54 -4.58
N TRP A 256 -12.86 2.61 -3.80
CA TRP A 256 -14.15 2.79 -3.13
C TRP A 256 -14.16 4.00 -2.19
N SER A 257 -15.20 4.83 -2.33
CA SER A 257 -15.43 6.05 -1.54
C SER A 257 -16.81 6.06 -0.87
N GLN A 258 -17.65 5.08 -1.14
CA GLN A 258 -19.02 4.99 -0.63
C GLN A 258 -19.07 4.47 0.81
N SER A 259 -19.78 5.19 1.68
CA SER A 259 -19.95 4.84 3.10
C SER A 259 -21.29 4.21 3.47
N LYS A 260 -22.29 4.24 2.58
CA LYS A 260 -23.65 3.75 2.86
C LYS A 260 -23.92 2.39 2.21
N CYS A 261 -24.88 1.63 2.74
CA CYS A 261 -25.26 0.36 2.16
C CYS A 261 -26.02 0.58 0.83
N VAL A 262 -25.50 -0.02 -0.24
CA VAL A 262 -26.19 -0.20 -1.52
C VAL A 262 -26.10 -1.69 -1.84
N GLU A 263 -27.24 -2.36 -1.92
CA GLU A 263 -27.31 -3.82 -2.06
C GLU A 263 -26.57 -4.33 -3.29
N GLU A 264 -26.57 -3.57 -4.39
CA GLU A 264 -25.87 -3.92 -5.64
C GLU A 264 -24.35 -3.97 -5.48
N HIS A 265 -23.78 -3.29 -4.47
CA HIS A 265 -22.34 -3.16 -4.28
C HIS A 265 -21.79 -4.08 -3.18
N VAL A 266 -22.62 -4.92 -2.57
CA VAL A 266 -22.22 -5.73 -1.40
C VAL A 266 -21.06 -6.69 -1.69
N ASP A 267 -21.02 -7.26 -2.89
CA ASP A 267 -19.97 -8.18 -3.30
C ASP A 267 -18.74 -7.45 -3.87
N SER A 268 -18.95 -6.30 -4.53
CA SER A 268 -17.91 -5.56 -5.24
C SER A 268 -17.12 -4.60 -4.34
N GLN A 269 -17.72 -4.11 -3.26
CA GLN A 269 -17.04 -3.37 -2.18
C GLN A 269 -16.66 -4.33 -1.05
N LYS A 270 -15.37 -4.64 -0.91
CA LYS A 270 -14.87 -5.60 0.08
C LYS A 270 -15.24 -5.25 1.52
N LEU A 271 -15.29 -3.95 1.81
CA LEU A 271 -15.71 -3.39 3.10
C LEU A 271 -17.02 -2.65 2.91
N SER A 272 -18.09 -3.38 2.60
CA SER A 272 -19.41 -2.81 2.34
C SER A 272 -20.14 -2.46 3.63
N ALA A 273 -20.86 -1.34 3.62
CA ALA A 273 -21.80 -0.96 4.68
C ALA A 273 -22.97 -1.95 4.84
N CYS A 274 -23.23 -2.82 3.86
CA CYS A 274 -24.29 -3.82 3.97
C CYS A 274 -23.89 -5.01 4.85
N LEU A 275 -22.62 -5.11 5.25
CA LEU A 275 -22.14 -6.14 6.15
C LEU A 275 -22.69 -5.89 7.57
N LYS A 276 -23.34 -6.91 8.13
CA LYS A 276 -23.96 -6.89 9.48
C LYS A 276 -23.00 -7.25 10.61
N THR A 277 -21.73 -7.46 10.28
CA THR A 277 -20.69 -7.84 11.24
C THR A 277 -19.42 -7.08 10.93
N GLY A 278 -18.90 -6.38 11.93
CA GLY A 278 -17.57 -5.79 11.89
C GLY A 278 -16.51 -6.87 12.03
N HIS A 279 -15.47 -6.81 11.18
CA HIS A 279 -14.27 -7.63 11.35
C HIS A 279 -13.04 -6.74 11.40
N PHE A 280 -12.06 -7.14 12.21
CA PHE A 280 -10.77 -6.44 12.33
C PHE A 280 -10.92 -4.94 12.64
N GLY A 281 -11.82 -4.60 13.56
CA GLY A 281 -12.06 -3.22 13.99
C GLY A 281 -12.88 -2.36 13.03
N MET A 282 -13.49 -2.94 11.99
CA MET A 282 -14.43 -2.24 11.12
C MET A 282 -15.81 -2.09 11.80
N GLU A 283 -16.43 -0.93 11.63
CA GLU A 283 -17.77 -0.65 12.15
C GLU A 283 -18.86 -1.27 11.27
N GLU A 284 -19.92 -1.79 11.90
CA GLU A 284 -21.12 -2.24 11.18
C GLU A 284 -21.81 -1.05 10.49
N GLY A 285 -22.33 -1.24 9.28
CA GLY A 285 -23.11 -0.20 8.60
C GLY A 285 -22.28 0.88 7.90
N VAL A 286 -20.94 0.77 7.91
CA VAL A 286 -20.04 1.78 7.34
C VAL A 286 -19.19 1.19 6.22
N GLY A 287 -19.41 1.67 5.01
CA GLY A 287 -18.64 1.32 3.82
C GLY A 287 -17.27 2.00 3.86
N ARG A 288 -16.24 1.27 3.46
CA ARG A 288 -14.84 1.71 3.48
C ARG A 288 -14.14 1.37 2.17
N GLY A 289 -13.01 2.02 1.92
CA GLY A 289 -12.22 1.78 0.72
C GLY A 289 -10.87 2.48 0.72
N ALA A 290 -10.25 2.56 -0.45
CA ALA A 290 -9.01 3.31 -0.66
C ALA A 290 -9.16 4.19 -1.90
N PRO A 291 -9.86 5.33 -1.80
CA PRO A 291 -9.97 6.27 -2.91
C PRO A 291 -8.62 6.90 -3.23
N GLU A 292 -8.47 7.37 -4.46
CA GLU A 292 -7.22 7.92 -5.00
C GLU A 292 -7.44 9.34 -5.49
N ILE A 293 -6.53 10.24 -5.10
CA ILE A 293 -6.57 11.65 -5.50
C ILE A 293 -5.19 12.02 -6.03
N ASP A 294 -5.14 12.28 -7.33
CA ASP A 294 -3.92 12.69 -8.02
C ASP A 294 -3.81 14.20 -7.92
N ILE A 295 -2.89 14.71 -7.08
CA ILE A 295 -2.59 16.13 -7.04
C ILE A 295 -2.01 16.54 -8.40
N PHE A 296 -1.14 15.71 -8.98
CA PHE A 296 -0.88 15.70 -10.41
C PHE A 296 -0.26 14.39 -10.89
N GLU A 297 -0.43 14.12 -12.17
CA GLU A 297 0.33 13.17 -12.98
C GLU A 297 0.77 13.85 -14.28
N VAL A 298 2.06 13.90 -14.58
CA VAL A 298 2.54 14.63 -15.76
C VAL A 298 2.84 13.71 -16.92
N GLN A 299 2.44 14.14 -18.11
CA GLN A 299 2.89 13.57 -19.37
C GLN A 299 3.73 14.60 -20.14
N PRO A 300 5.07 14.50 -20.11
CA PRO A 300 5.93 15.31 -20.95
C PRO A 300 5.84 14.84 -22.41
N GLY A 301 6.29 15.69 -23.33
CA GLY A 301 6.39 15.35 -24.74
C GLY A 301 6.03 16.52 -25.66
N PRO A 302 6.16 16.33 -26.99
CA PRO A 302 6.07 17.43 -27.94
C PRO A 302 4.68 17.58 -28.59
N VAL A 303 3.78 16.62 -28.41
CA VAL A 303 2.51 16.53 -29.16
C VAL A 303 1.59 17.67 -28.77
N LYS A 304 1.14 18.47 -29.74
CA LYS A 304 0.34 19.67 -29.50
C LYS A 304 -1.14 19.34 -29.31
N HIS A 305 -1.85 20.25 -28.65
CA HIS A 305 -3.32 20.21 -28.58
C HIS A 305 -3.92 20.21 -29.99
N ASN A 306 -5.14 19.68 -30.15
CA ASN A 306 -5.82 19.54 -31.44
C ASN A 306 -5.04 18.75 -32.51
N THR A 307 -4.07 17.91 -32.12
CA THR A 307 -3.31 17.05 -33.04
C THR A 307 -3.22 15.62 -32.51
N ASP A 308 -3.13 14.64 -33.41
CA ASP A 308 -2.94 13.22 -33.12
C ASP A 308 -3.87 12.71 -31.99
N GLN A 309 -3.30 12.23 -30.88
CA GLN A 309 -4.04 11.70 -29.73
C GLN A 309 -4.78 12.79 -28.92
N PHE A 310 -4.46 14.06 -29.12
CA PHE A 310 -5.12 15.22 -28.50
C PHE A 310 -6.05 15.96 -29.48
N GLY A 311 -6.45 15.32 -30.59
CA GLY A 311 -7.24 15.96 -31.66
C GLY A 311 -8.52 16.70 -31.21
N LEU A 312 -9.12 16.26 -30.10
CA LEU A 312 -10.32 16.88 -29.52
C LEU A 312 -10.05 17.67 -28.23
N MET A 313 -8.82 17.70 -27.72
CA MET A 313 -8.43 18.38 -26.49
C MET A 313 -7.71 19.69 -26.79
N SER A 314 -8.05 20.74 -26.04
CA SER A 314 -7.39 22.05 -26.11
C SER A 314 -6.07 22.13 -25.34
N VAL A 315 -5.67 21.04 -24.68
CA VAL A 315 -4.38 20.86 -24.01
C VAL A 315 -3.64 19.69 -24.66
N GLY A 316 -2.34 19.85 -24.88
CA GLY A 316 -1.43 18.82 -25.37
C GLY A 316 -0.20 18.71 -24.47
N GLN A 317 0.79 17.93 -24.89
CA GLN A 317 2.01 17.75 -24.13
C GLN A 317 2.92 19.01 -24.17
N PRO A 318 3.66 19.28 -23.09
CA PRO A 318 3.53 18.65 -21.77
C PRO A 318 2.26 19.10 -21.04
N PHE A 319 1.62 18.20 -20.28
CA PHE A 319 0.48 18.55 -19.42
C PHE A 319 0.56 17.84 -18.06
N ALA A 320 -0.13 18.39 -17.07
CA ALA A 320 -0.43 17.72 -15.80
C ALA A 320 -1.91 17.31 -15.80
N SER A 321 -2.19 16.02 -15.57
CA SER A 321 -3.52 15.50 -15.26
C SER A 321 -3.76 15.59 -13.76
N HIS A 322 -4.96 15.99 -13.38
CA HIS A 322 -5.42 16.09 -11.99
C HIS A 322 -6.69 15.27 -11.86
N SER A 323 -6.71 14.26 -11.01
CA SER A 323 -7.78 13.26 -10.96
C SER A 323 -8.33 13.04 -9.56
N LEU A 324 -9.62 12.71 -9.52
CA LEU A 324 -10.24 11.97 -8.43
C LEU A 324 -10.70 10.63 -8.97
N GLN A 325 -10.11 9.54 -8.47
CA GLN A 325 -10.56 8.18 -8.80
C GLN A 325 -11.45 7.64 -7.68
N ILE A 326 -12.67 7.23 -8.06
CA ILE A 326 -13.71 6.83 -7.11
C ILE A 326 -14.54 5.66 -7.61
N ALA A 327 -14.95 4.83 -6.67
CA ALA A 327 -16.05 3.88 -6.83
C ALA A 327 -17.13 4.14 -5.76
N PRO A 328 -18.41 3.86 -6.07
CA PRO A 328 -18.90 3.33 -7.35
C PRO A 328 -18.88 4.42 -8.44
N GLY A 329 -18.40 4.04 -9.62
CA GLY A 329 -18.48 4.87 -10.81
C GLY A 329 -19.82 4.73 -11.52
N LYS A 330 -20.14 5.66 -12.41
CA LYS A 330 -21.34 5.65 -13.26
C LYS A 330 -21.44 4.34 -14.03
N SER A 331 -22.55 3.63 -13.96
CA SER A 331 -22.73 2.40 -14.75
C SER A 331 -23.40 2.65 -16.11
N SER A 332 -24.01 3.83 -16.30
CA SER A 332 -24.75 4.19 -17.51
C SER A 332 -24.54 5.66 -17.91
N LYS A 333 -24.88 6.02 -19.16
CA LYS A 333 -24.75 7.39 -19.70
C LYS A 333 -23.33 7.98 -19.51
N ARG A 334 -22.33 7.15 -19.81
CA ARG A 334 -20.92 7.51 -19.79
C ARG A 334 -20.48 7.94 -21.20
N PRO A 335 -19.67 9.01 -21.33
CA PRO A 335 -18.99 9.30 -22.58
C PRO A 335 -18.01 8.17 -22.93
N GLY A 336 -17.90 7.87 -24.22
CA GLY A 336 -16.86 6.97 -24.72
C GLY A 336 -15.47 7.63 -24.65
N PRO A 337 -14.39 6.88 -24.37
CA PRO A 337 -13.03 7.43 -24.40
C PRO A 337 -12.75 8.19 -25.71
N GLY A 338 -12.14 9.36 -25.57
CA GLY A 338 -11.87 10.30 -26.66
C GLY A 338 -13.05 11.18 -27.05
N ASN A 339 -14.24 11.03 -26.46
CA ASN A 339 -15.41 11.85 -26.78
C ASN A 339 -15.73 12.84 -25.66
N TRP A 340 -16.21 14.02 -26.04
CA TRP A 340 -16.80 14.98 -25.11
C TRP A 340 -18.15 14.48 -24.59
N PRO A 341 -18.51 14.78 -23.33
CA PRO A 341 -19.79 14.39 -22.78
C PRO A 341 -20.96 15.07 -23.50
N GLY A 342 -22.02 14.30 -23.75
CA GLY A 342 -23.28 14.79 -24.28
C GLY A 342 -24.21 15.38 -23.21
N PRO A 343 -25.32 16.02 -23.61
CA PRO A 343 -26.33 16.51 -22.66
C PRO A 343 -26.89 15.38 -21.78
N GLY A 344 -26.96 15.60 -20.47
CA GLY A 344 -27.45 14.66 -19.48
C GLY A 344 -26.44 13.60 -19.03
N GLU A 345 -25.21 13.62 -19.54
CA GLU A 345 -24.11 12.78 -19.04
C GLU A 345 -23.45 13.41 -17.80
N TRP A 346 -22.85 12.57 -16.96
CA TRP A 346 -22.41 12.97 -15.62
C TRP A 346 -21.38 14.11 -15.60
N TYR A 347 -20.54 14.18 -16.64
CA TYR A 347 -19.47 15.17 -16.79
C TYR A 347 -19.96 16.53 -17.33
N GLU A 348 -21.27 16.73 -17.53
CA GLU A 348 -21.83 17.99 -18.01
C GLU A 348 -21.76 19.11 -16.97
N LYS A 349 -21.51 20.35 -17.43
CA LYS A 349 -21.59 21.57 -16.61
C LYS A 349 -23.00 21.74 -16.04
N PRO A 350 -23.18 22.29 -14.82
CA PRO A 350 -22.19 23.01 -14.01
C PRO A 350 -21.53 22.18 -12.90
N LYS A 351 -21.53 20.84 -13.00
CA LYS A 351 -21.10 19.95 -11.90
C LYS A 351 -19.62 20.05 -11.52
N LEU A 352 -18.79 20.57 -12.43
CA LEU A 352 -17.36 20.75 -12.26
C LEU A 352 -16.97 22.21 -12.52
N LYS A 353 -16.02 22.72 -11.74
CA LYS A 353 -15.41 24.05 -11.91
C LYS A 353 -14.07 23.90 -12.62
N PHE A 354 -13.82 24.75 -13.61
CA PHE A 354 -12.63 24.66 -14.45
C PHE A 354 -11.81 25.94 -14.33
N GLY A 355 -10.49 25.75 -14.28
CA GLY A 355 -9.47 26.78 -14.31
C GLY A 355 -9.15 27.29 -15.71
N PRO A 356 -8.37 28.38 -15.82
CA PRO A 356 -7.79 28.78 -17.10
C PRO A 356 -6.87 27.69 -17.66
N GLU A 357 -6.67 27.66 -18.97
CA GLU A 357 -5.73 26.73 -19.66
C GLU A 357 -5.90 25.23 -19.30
N THR A 358 -7.11 24.85 -18.91
CA THR A 358 -7.47 23.46 -18.64
C THR A 358 -8.36 22.87 -19.72
N CYS A 359 -8.34 21.55 -19.85
CA CYS A 359 -9.37 20.80 -20.55
C CYS A 359 -9.76 19.56 -19.75
N MET A 360 -10.97 19.05 -19.96
CA MET A 360 -11.33 17.72 -19.45
C MET A 360 -10.40 16.68 -20.07
N ASN A 361 -9.96 15.71 -19.28
CA ASN A 361 -9.20 14.57 -19.80
C ASN A 361 -10.16 13.57 -20.44
N ILE A 362 -10.61 13.86 -21.66
CA ILE A 362 -11.56 13.00 -22.38
C ILE A 362 -10.95 11.65 -22.80
N ALA A 363 -9.62 11.49 -22.68
CA ALA A 363 -8.94 10.24 -23.02
C ALA A 363 -9.22 9.13 -21.99
N PHE A 364 -9.57 9.48 -20.75
CA PHE A 364 -9.81 8.51 -19.69
C PHE A 364 -10.89 8.99 -18.71
N TYR A 365 -11.99 8.25 -18.63
CA TYR A 365 -13.10 8.50 -17.70
C TYR A 365 -13.16 7.50 -16.54
N GLY A 366 -12.17 6.61 -16.43
CA GLY A 366 -12.18 5.46 -15.53
C GLY A 366 -12.38 4.13 -16.26
N THR A 367 -12.57 3.06 -15.50
CA THR A 367 -12.55 1.69 -16.02
C THR A 367 -13.64 0.80 -15.41
N TYR A 368 -14.04 -0.22 -16.16
CA TYR A 368 -14.77 -1.37 -15.63
C TYR A 368 -13.78 -2.35 -15.03
N ASN A 369 -13.88 -2.58 -13.72
CA ASN A 369 -13.01 -3.48 -12.99
C ASN A 369 -13.63 -4.88 -13.02
N HIS A 370 -13.01 -5.76 -13.80
CA HIS A 370 -13.39 -7.17 -13.90
C HIS A 370 -12.35 -8.07 -13.22
N PHE A 371 -12.82 -9.02 -12.43
CA PHE A 371 -11.95 -9.94 -11.69
C PHE A 371 -12.17 -11.36 -12.19
N ALA A 372 -11.33 -11.82 -13.12
CA ALA A 372 -11.48 -13.12 -13.78
C ALA A 372 -11.49 -14.32 -12.81
N ASP A 373 -10.78 -14.21 -11.69
CA ASP A 373 -10.73 -15.24 -10.65
C ASP A 373 -11.85 -15.12 -9.60
N ALA A 374 -12.75 -14.15 -9.73
CA ALA A 374 -13.86 -13.98 -8.81
C ALA A 374 -14.94 -15.07 -9.02
N PRO A 375 -15.66 -15.48 -7.95
CA PRO A 375 -16.71 -16.49 -8.04
C PRO A 375 -17.86 -16.13 -9.00
N SER A 376 -18.07 -14.84 -9.22
CA SER A 376 -19.17 -14.28 -10.02
C SER A 376 -18.84 -12.87 -10.48
N THR A 377 -19.56 -12.39 -11.50
CA THR A 377 -19.47 -11.00 -11.98
C THR A 377 -20.08 -9.98 -11.01
N THR A 378 -20.66 -10.42 -9.88
CA THR A 378 -21.18 -9.52 -8.83
C THR A 378 -20.06 -8.77 -8.10
N TYR A 379 -18.82 -9.23 -8.23
CA TYR A 379 -17.62 -8.56 -7.72
C TYR A 379 -17.11 -7.44 -8.64
N ASP A 380 -17.61 -7.38 -9.88
CA ASP A 380 -17.21 -6.36 -10.84
C ASP A 380 -17.85 -5.01 -10.47
N TYR A 381 -17.17 -3.91 -10.81
CA TYR A 381 -17.70 -2.57 -10.58
C TYR A 381 -17.08 -1.55 -11.53
N TRP A 382 -17.82 -0.46 -11.76
CA TRP A 382 -17.27 0.71 -12.43
C TRP A 382 -16.49 1.58 -11.46
N SER A 383 -15.37 2.10 -11.93
CA SER A 383 -14.63 3.18 -11.29
C SER A 383 -14.59 4.37 -12.24
N ASP A 384 -14.71 5.57 -11.68
CA ASP A 384 -14.58 6.82 -12.42
C ASP A 384 -13.26 7.49 -12.11
N ALA A 385 -12.69 8.16 -13.13
CA ALA A 385 -11.51 9.01 -13.02
C ALA A 385 -11.89 10.43 -13.47
N ILE A 386 -12.46 11.22 -12.56
CA ILE A 386 -12.86 12.59 -12.87
C ILE A 386 -11.60 13.43 -12.96
N SER A 387 -11.23 13.83 -14.18
CA SER A 387 -9.92 14.43 -14.39
C SER A 387 -9.88 15.58 -15.39
N GLN A 388 -8.90 16.46 -15.18
CA GLN A 388 -8.58 17.56 -16.07
C GLN A 388 -7.09 17.65 -16.34
N ASN A 389 -6.76 18.02 -17.57
CA ASN A 389 -5.41 18.31 -18.01
C ASN A 389 -5.17 19.83 -17.95
N ARG A 390 -4.09 20.25 -17.31
CA ARG A 390 -3.56 21.61 -17.32
C ARG A 390 -2.34 21.65 -18.25
N GLN A 391 -2.32 22.61 -19.18
CA GLN A 391 -1.16 22.81 -20.05
C GLN A 391 0.07 23.21 -19.22
N LEU A 392 1.18 22.52 -19.44
CA LEU A 392 2.49 22.89 -18.90
C LEU A 392 3.38 23.46 -19.99
N GLY A 393 4.50 24.04 -19.56
CA GLY A 393 5.56 24.57 -20.41
C GLY A 393 6.94 24.32 -19.79
N SER A 394 8.00 24.69 -20.51
CA SER A 394 9.39 24.40 -20.12
C SER A 394 9.79 24.86 -18.72
N LYS A 395 9.21 25.96 -18.22
CA LYS A 395 9.47 26.49 -16.87
C LYS A 395 9.17 25.49 -15.75
N HIS A 396 8.18 24.61 -15.93
CA HIS A 396 7.82 23.60 -14.93
C HIS A 396 8.87 22.48 -14.77
N PHE A 397 9.81 22.39 -15.71
CA PHE A 397 10.90 21.43 -15.74
C PHE A 397 12.26 22.07 -15.41
N THR A 398 12.31 23.39 -15.25
CA THR A 398 13.56 24.14 -14.96
C THR A 398 13.47 25.04 -13.74
N GLY A 399 12.27 25.29 -13.23
CA GLY A 399 12.01 26.13 -12.07
C GLY A 399 11.00 25.48 -11.12
N LEU A 400 10.93 26.04 -9.91
CA LEU A 400 10.02 25.62 -8.87
C LEU A 400 8.59 26.07 -9.18
N HIS A 401 7.65 25.14 -9.12
CA HIS A 401 6.22 25.38 -9.27
C HIS A 401 5.46 24.68 -8.16
N LYS A 402 4.38 25.29 -7.71
CA LYS A 402 3.63 24.84 -6.53
C LYS A 402 2.32 24.20 -6.95
N PHE A 403 2.20 22.91 -6.67
CA PHE A 403 0.97 22.16 -6.83
C PHE A 403 0.27 22.02 -5.49
N LYS A 404 -1.05 22.23 -5.49
CA LYS A 404 -1.83 22.29 -4.26
C LYS A 404 -3.19 21.61 -4.43
N LEU A 405 -3.60 20.92 -3.39
CA LEU A 405 -4.91 20.30 -3.25
C LEU A 405 -5.59 20.85 -1.99
N HIS A 406 -6.81 21.36 -2.14
CA HIS A 406 -7.69 21.68 -1.04
C HIS A 406 -8.83 20.66 -1.02
N TRP A 407 -8.85 19.81 0.00
CA TRP A 407 -9.77 18.70 0.14
C TRP A 407 -10.59 18.88 1.42
N GLU A 408 -11.90 18.96 1.29
CA GLU A 408 -12.84 19.07 2.39
C GLU A 408 -13.82 17.89 2.32
N PRO A 409 -13.71 16.90 3.22
CA PRO A 409 -14.67 15.80 3.32
C PRO A 409 -16.09 16.28 3.65
N PRO A 410 -17.12 15.44 3.45
CA PRO A 410 -18.49 15.76 3.84
C PRO A 410 -18.60 16.08 5.35
N SER A 411 -19.28 17.16 5.70
CA SER A 411 -19.46 17.61 7.09
C SER A 411 -20.71 18.45 7.28
N ILE A 412 -21.15 18.70 8.52
CA ILE A 412 -22.30 19.58 8.79
C ILE A 412 -22.07 21.00 8.24
N LYS A 413 -20.84 21.50 8.33
CA LYS A 413 -20.44 22.85 7.91
C LYS A 413 -20.33 22.96 6.38
N HIS A 414 -19.83 21.90 5.72
CA HIS A 414 -19.49 21.91 4.30
C HIS A 414 -20.39 21.00 3.42
N GLY A 415 -21.47 20.47 3.99
CA GLY A 415 -22.44 19.63 3.29
C GLY A 415 -21.80 18.38 2.71
N ASP A 416 -21.81 18.26 1.38
CA ASP A 416 -21.27 17.11 0.65
C ASP A 416 -19.75 17.16 0.45
N GLY A 417 -19.09 18.21 0.94
CA GLY A 417 -17.65 18.41 0.78
C GLY A 417 -17.26 18.89 -0.62
N PHE A 418 -15.97 19.08 -0.84
CA PHE A 418 -15.40 19.45 -2.13
C PHE A 418 -13.92 19.09 -2.23
N ILE A 419 -13.39 19.08 -3.46
CA ILE A 419 -11.95 19.02 -3.71
C ILE A 419 -11.61 20.04 -4.80
N ASN A 420 -10.56 20.84 -4.58
CA ASN A 420 -10.05 21.81 -5.55
C ASN A 420 -8.54 21.65 -5.74
N TRP A 421 -8.08 21.73 -6.98
CA TRP A 421 -6.67 21.67 -7.37
C TRP A 421 -6.18 23.02 -7.84
N TYR A 422 -4.92 23.34 -7.55
CA TYR A 422 -4.29 24.58 -7.93
C TYR A 422 -2.85 24.34 -8.42
N LEU A 423 -2.42 25.15 -9.40
CA LEU A 423 -1.04 25.29 -9.84
C LEU A 423 -0.68 26.77 -9.72
N ASP A 424 0.36 27.08 -8.94
CA ASP A 424 0.79 28.45 -8.65
C ASP A 424 -0.36 29.36 -8.19
N ASP A 425 -1.22 28.80 -7.34
CA ASP A 425 -2.43 29.43 -6.79
C ASP A 425 -3.54 29.74 -7.81
N GLU A 426 -3.40 29.32 -9.07
CA GLU A 426 -4.49 29.31 -10.05
C GLU A 426 -5.32 28.02 -9.93
N LEU A 427 -6.64 28.15 -9.84
CA LEU A 427 -7.55 27.00 -9.87
C LEU A 427 -7.35 26.20 -11.16
N ILE A 428 -7.36 24.87 -11.04
CA ILE A 428 -7.31 23.93 -12.17
C ILE A 428 -8.66 23.25 -12.31
N LEU A 429 -9.06 22.51 -11.27
CA LEU A 429 -10.27 21.71 -11.21
C LEU A 429 -10.92 21.94 -9.85
N GLY A 430 -12.25 22.03 -9.81
CA GLY A 430 -13.03 21.97 -8.59
C GLY A 430 -14.20 21.00 -8.72
N ILE A 431 -14.31 20.08 -7.77
CA ILE A 431 -15.37 19.07 -7.66
C ILE A 431 -16.17 19.35 -6.40
N ASN A 432 -17.47 19.53 -6.53
CA ASN A 432 -18.39 19.58 -5.38
C ASN A 432 -18.98 18.19 -5.15
N GLY A 433 -19.06 17.75 -3.90
CA GLY A 433 -19.54 16.41 -3.56
C GLY A 433 -20.99 16.13 -3.96
N THR A 434 -21.85 17.15 -4.08
CA THR A 434 -23.21 16.99 -4.60
C THR A 434 -23.21 16.42 -6.01
N SER A 435 -22.16 16.67 -6.80
CA SER A 435 -22.00 16.13 -8.15
C SER A 435 -21.74 14.61 -8.16
N LEU A 436 -21.30 14.03 -7.05
CA LEU A 436 -20.92 12.61 -6.94
C LEU A 436 -22.08 11.73 -6.45
N LYS A 437 -22.99 12.30 -5.64
CA LYS A 437 -23.98 11.54 -4.85
C LYS A 437 -25.07 10.82 -5.62
N GLU A 438 -25.25 11.08 -6.92
CA GLU A 438 -26.40 10.58 -7.67
C GLU A 438 -26.05 10.05 -9.07
N PRO A 439 -26.48 8.82 -9.49
CA PRO A 439 -27.29 7.85 -8.73
C PRO A 439 -26.53 6.78 -7.91
N GLU A 440 -25.21 6.61 -8.06
CA GLU A 440 -24.50 5.43 -7.53
C GLU A 440 -24.00 5.59 -6.08
N GLY A 441 -24.00 6.81 -5.53
CA GLY A 441 -23.73 7.05 -4.11
C GLY A 441 -22.25 7.22 -3.72
N ALA A 442 -21.36 7.48 -4.67
CA ALA A 442 -20.00 7.94 -4.35
C ALA A 442 -20.03 9.31 -3.65
N GLU A 443 -19.04 9.56 -2.80
CA GLU A 443 -18.91 10.80 -2.05
C GLU A 443 -17.48 11.33 -2.11
N ILE A 444 -17.29 12.60 -1.71
CA ILE A 444 -15.94 13.11 -1.50
C ILE A 444 -15.28 12.23 -0.44
N PRO A 445 -14.08 11.68 -0.71
CA PRO A 445 -13.39 10.81 0.22
C PRO A 445 -13.30 11.38 1.64
N SER A 446 -13.43 10.50 2.61
CA SER A 446 -13.22 10.79 4.04
C SER A 446 -12.29 9.77 4.71
N GLU A 447 -11.69 8.87 3.92
CA GLU A 447 -10.68 7.92 4.39
C GLU A 447 -9.37 8.64 4.75
N PRO A 448 -8.68 8.27 5.84
CA PRO A 448 -7.30 8.68 6.05
C PRO A 448 -6.44 8.24 4.87
N SER A 449 -5.73 9.20 4.27
CA SER A 449 -4.92 8.98 3.07
C SER A 449 -3.47 9.33 3.33
N TYR A 450 -2.57 8.61 2.65
CA TYR A 450 -1.12 8.81 2.75
C TYR A 450 -0.57 9.36 1.43
N VAL A 451 0.60 9.98 1.50
CA VAL A 451 1.26 10.65 0.39
C VAL A 451 2.13 9.69 -0.41
N LEU A 452 2.09 9.84 -1.73
CA LEU A 452 2.97 9.19 -2.68
C LEU A 452 3.62 10.23 -3.61
N VAL A 453 4.92 10.07 -3.84
CA VAL A 453 5.68 10.84 -4.84
C VAL A 453 6.57 9.88 -5.61
N ASN A 454 6.50 9.88 -6.94
CA ASN A 454 7.27 8.96 -7.76
C ASN A 454 7.53 9.51 -9.16
N THR A 455 8.46 8.86 -9.87
CA THR A 455 8.55 8.94 -11.33
C THR A 455 8.40 7.55 -11.91
N ALA A 456 7.28 7.26 -12.57
CA ALA A 456 7.07 6.01 -13.29
C ALA A 456 7.55 6.11 -14.75
N ILE A 457 7.62 4.96 -15.40
CA ILE A 457 7.77 4.79 -16.85
C ILE A 457 6.82 3.65 -17.23
N SER A 458 5.97 3.88 -18.23
CA SER A 458 5.02 2.91 -18.76
C SER A 458 5.04 2.92 -20.29
N LYS A 459 4.78 1.77 -20.90
CA LYS A 459 4.59 1.68 -22.36
C LYS A 459 3.31 2.39 -22.83
N ASP A 460 2.35 2.60 -21.94
CA ASP A 460 1.04 3.19 -22.23
C ASP A 460 0.98 4.70 -21.89
N TRP A 461 2.10 5.30 -21.45
CA TRP A 461 2.16 6.71 -21.04
C TRP A 461 3.34 7.45 -21.66
N GLY A 462 3.05 8.57 -22.33
CA GLY A 462 4.06 9.51 -22.85
C GLY A 462 4.83 9.04 -24.09
N PHE A 463 4.87 7.74 -24.39
CA PHE A 463 5.44 7.22 -25.62
C PHE A 463 4.46 7.32 -26.81
N PRO A 464 4.96 7.23 -28.07
CA PRO A 464 4.13 7.24 -29.25
C PRO A 464 3.08 6.13 -29.23
N LYS A 465 1.80 6.51 -29.40
CA LYS A 465 0.67 5.57 -29.43
C LYS A 465 0.78 4.54 -30.56
N THR A 466 1.29 4.98 -31.71
CA THR A 466 1.50 4.12 -32.89
C THR A 466 2.99 3.88 -33.08
N CYS A 467 3.35 2.61 -33.13
CA CYS A 467 4.70 2.18 -33.45
C CYS A 467 5.08 2.57 -34.88
N PRO A 468 6.36 2.89 -35.13
CA PRO A 468 6.87 3.01 -36.50
C PRO A 468 6.60 1.74 -37.32
N GLU A 469 6.50 1.88 -38.65
CA GLU A 469 6.34 0.74 -39.54
C GLU A 469 7.48 -0.27 -39.34
N GLY A 470 7.12 -1.56 -39.19
CA GLY A 470 8.08 -2.64 -38.89
C GLY A 470 8.56 -2.70 -37.44
N CYS A 471 8.07 -1.85 -36.54
CA CYS A 471 8.37 -1.89 -35.10
C CYS A 471 7.25 -2.61 -34.33
N GLY A 472 7.58 -3.65 -33.57
CA GLY A 472 6.62 -4.36 -32.73
C GLY A 472 6.29 -3.67 -31.40
N CYS A 473 7.09 -2.70 -30.95
CA CYS A 473 7.05 -2.07 -29.61
C CYS A 473 6.78 -3.03 -28.44
N LYS A 474 7.34 -4.25 -28.51
CA LYS A 474 7.14 -5.26 -27.47
C LYS A 474 8.10 -5.08 -26.30
N GLU A 475 9.29 -4.58 -26.60
CA GLU A 475 10.38 -4.41 -25.66
C GLU A 475 10.91 -2.97 -25.72
N TYR A 476 11.39 -2.51 -24.57
CA TYR A 476 11.88 -1.15 -24.36
C TYR A 476 13.22 -1.25 -23.62
N ASP A 477 14.33 -1.17 -24.35
CA ASP A 477 15.68 -1.24 -23.80
C ASP A 477 16.59 -0.19 -24.44
N CYS A 478 16.94 0.84 -23.68
CA CYS A 478 17.84 1.89 -24.14
C CYS A 478 19.27 1.40 -24.41
N GLU A 479 19.68 0.24 -23.89
CA GLU A 479 21.00 -0.36 -24.14
C GLU A 479 21.02 -1.34 -25.32
N SER A 480 19.86 -1.60 -25.94
CA SER A 480 19.79 -2.50 -27.09
C SER A 480 20.32 -1.84 -28.36
N VAL A 481 21.06 -2.61 -29.16
CA VAL A 481 21.43 -2.24 -30.53
C VAL A 481 20.37 -2.65 -31.56
N GLU A 482 19.39 -3.46 -31.15
CA GLU A 482 18.28 -3.89 -31.99
C GLU A 482 17.23 -2.78 -32.08
N TRP A 483 16.96 -2.33 -33.30
CA TRP A 483 15.95 -1.30 -33.60
C TRP A 483 14.59 -1.63 -32.98
N GLU A 484 14.14 -2.88 -33.04
CA GLU A 484 12.83 -3.32 -32.53
C GLU A 484 12.62 -3.08 -31.02
N LYS A 485 13.71 -2.94 -30.25
CA LYS A 485 13.69 -2.71 -28.79
C LYS A 485 13.86 -1.24 -28.40
N THR A 486 14.11 -0.37 -29.40
CA THR A 486 14.37 1.06 -29.20
C THR A 486 13.39 1.95 -29.96
N CYS A 487 12.73 1.42 -31.00
CA CYS A 487 11.82 2.15 -31.87
C CYS A 487 10.52 2.65 -31.20
N GLY A 488 10.17 2.11 -30.02
CA GLY A 488 9.00 2.54 -29.25
C GLY A 488 9.24 3.79 -28.39
N PHE A 489 10.49 4.26 -28.24
CA PHE A 489 10.79 5.43 -27.41
C PHE A 489 10.46 6.74 -28.12
N SER A 490 10.09 7.76 -27.34
CA SER A 490 10.11 9.13 -27.84
C SER A 490 11.55 9.55 -28.19
N PRO A 491 11.76 10.32 -29.27
CA PRO A 491 13.09 10.79 -29.65
C PRO A 491 13.82 11.49 -28.48
N GLY A 492 15.07 11.11 -28.23
CA GLY A 492 15.90 11.65 -27.16
C GLY A 492 15.63 11.09 -25.75
N PHE A 493 14.64 10.20 -25.56
CA PHE A 493 14.34 9.61 -24.25
C PHE A 493 15.53 8.84 -23.66
N CYS A 494 16.17 7.98 -24.45
CA CYS A 494 17.32 7.21 -23.98
C CYS A 494 18.53 8.10 -23.69
N ASP A 495 18.79 9.10 -24.53
CA ASP A 495 19.89 10.04 -24.29
C ASP A 495 19.67 10.83 -23.00
N MET A 496 18.44 11.28 -22.74
CA MET A 496 18.06 11.95 -21.50
C MET A 496 18.38 11.10 -20.27
N LEU A 497 18.01 9.81 -20.27
CA LEU A 497 18.23 8.92 -19.12
C LEU A 497 19.69 8.46 -18.94
N LYS A 498 20.50 8.49 -20.00
CA LYS A 498 21.93 8.15 -19.95
C LYS A 498 22.82 9.36 -19.68
N SER A 499 22.32 10.57 -19.93
CA SER A 499 23.04 11.80 -19.64
C SER A 499 23.01 12.14 -18.16
N THR A 500 24.06 12.82 -17.70
CA THR A 500 24.10 13.45 -16.38
C THR A 500 23.51 14.85 -16.49
N GLU A 501 22.41 15.09 -15.79
CA GLU A 501 21.84 16.43 -15.65
C GLU A 501 22.83 17.38 -14.95
N GLU A 502 22.79 18.66 -15.33
CA GLU A 502 23.65 19.67 -14.72
C GLU A 502 23.44 19.72 -13.20
N GLY A 503 24.53 19.71 -12.43
CA GLY A 503 24.50 19.67 -10.97
C GLY A 503 24.40 18.27 -10.34
N HIS A 504 24.24 17.21 -11.14
CA HIS A 504 24.21 15.83 -10.63
C HIS A 504 25.52 15.08 -10.94
N SER A 505 25.86 14.10 -10.11
CA SER A 505 27.06 13.27 -10.28
C SER A 505 26.79 11.95 -11.02
N GLU A 506 25.52 11.58 -11.20
CA GLU A 506 25.07 10.31 -11.75
C GLU A 506 24.09 10.56 -12.90
N PRO A 507 24.05 9.68 -13.92
CA PRO A 507 23.12 9.81 -15.03
C PRO A 507 21.67 9.58 -14.60
N GLY A 508 20.76 10.20 -15.35
CA GLY A 508 19.32 10.08 -15.15
C GLY A 508 18.60 11.42 -15.03
N ALA A 509 17.27 11.34 -15.09
CA ALA A 509 16.37 12.46 -14.85
C ALA A 509 16.07 12.60 -13.35
N ASN A 510 16.07 13.82 -12.83
CA ASN A 510 15.84 14.08 -11.39
C ASN A 510 14.56 14.87 -11.16
N TYR A 511 13.64 14.27 -10.41
CA TYR A 511 12.44 14.93 -9.92
C TYR A 511 12.78 15.55 -8.57
N LYS A 512 12.84 16.88 -8.51
CA LYS A 512 13.20 17.63 -7.29
C LYS A 512 11.96 18.12 -6.57
N ILE A 513 11.88 17.85 -5.28
CA ILE A 513 10.80 18.28 -4.40
C ILE A 513 11.40 19.13 -3.28
N ASN A 514 11.08 20.42 -3.27
CA ASN A 514 11.58 21.37 -2.28
C ASN A 514 10.94 21.13 -0.91
N PHE A 515 9.61 21.04 -0.87
CA PHE A 515 8.89 20.73 0.36
C PHE A 515 7.58 19.99 0.06
N ILE A 516 7.06 19.32 1.09
CA ILE A 516 5.66 18.91 1.18
C ILE A 516 5.10 19.48 2.48
N ARG A 517 3.97 20.19 2.40
CA ARG A 517 3.32 20.82 3.55
C ARG A 517 1.84 20.49 3.59
N LEU A 518 1.33 20.22 4.79
CA LEU A 518 -0.07 20.04 5.10
C LEU A 518 -0.52 21.14 6.07
N TYR A 519 -1.63 21.78 5.74
CA TYR A 519 -2.31 22.75 6.58
C TYR A 519 -3.72 22.28 6.88
N GLN A 520 -4.17 22.45 8.12
CA GLN A 520 -5.53 22.10 8.54
C GLN A 520 -6.14 23.20 9.40
N ASP A 521 -7.44 23.43 9.21
CA ASP A 521 -8.27 24.20 10.15
C ASP A 521 -8.46 23.39 11.45
N LYS A 522 -7.87 23.87 12.56
CA LYS A 522 -7.93 23.21 13.88
C LYS A 522 -9.35 23.19 14.47
N ASP A 523 -10.21 24.11 14.04
CA ASP A 523 -11.60 24.16 14.50
C ASP A 523 -12.51 23.25 13.65
N ASN A 524 -11.98 22.65 12.58
CA ASN A 524 -12.73 21.70 11.75
C ASN A 524 -12.51 20.25 12.22
N PRO A 525 -13.51 19.59 12.83
CA PRO A 525 -13.36 18.25 13.39
C PRO A 525 -13.19 17.15 12.33
N VAL A 526 -13.45 17.42 11.04
CA VAL A 526 -13.17 16.45 9.96
C VAL A 526 -11.71 16.48 9.49
N HIS A 527 -10.97 17.54 9.83
CA HIS A 527 -9.53 17.61 9.56
C HIS A 527 -8.76 16.86 10.62
N LYS A 528 -8.01 15.83 10.20
CA LYS A 528 -7.22 15.00 11.12
C LYS A 528 -5.89 14.62 10.50
N VAL A 529 -4.87 14.53 11.33
CA VAL A 529 -3.65 13.73 11.07
C VAL A 529 -3.83 12.41 11.81
N GLY A 530 -3.46 11.29 11.19
CA GLY A 530 -3.58 9.97 11.77
C GLY A 530 -4.04 8.92 10.76
N CYS A 531 -3.41 7.74 10.76
CA CYS A 531 -3.74 6.66 9.83
C CYS A 531 -4.94 5.79 10.25
N SER A 532 -5.23 5.75 11.55
CA SER A 532 -6.28 4.92 12.15
C SER A 532 -7.07 5.77 13.15
N THR A 533 -7.93 6.65 12.65
CA THR A 533 -8.77 7.52 13.48
C THR A 533 -9.97 6.76 14.04
N PRO A 534 -10.58 7.17 15.16
CA PRO A 534 -11.72 6.47 15.75
C PRO A 534 -12.88 6.21 14.78
N GLU A 535 -13.18 7.17 13.89
CA GLU A 535 -14.29 7.08 12.93
C GLU A 535 -13.92 6.34 11.64
N ARG A 536 -12.61 6.14 11.41
CA ARG A 536 -12.07 5.48 10.22
C ARG A 536 -10.89 4.58 10.61
N PRO A 537 -11.11 3.56 11.45
CA PRO A 537 -10.04 2.70 11.93
C PRO A 537 -9.42 1.91 10.75
N THR A 538 -8.11 1.72 10.77
CA THR A 538 -7.38 0.95 9.74
C THR A 538 -6.39 -0.06 10.32
N ARG A 539 -5.87 0.17 11.53
CA ARG A 539 -4.80 -0.65 12.12
C ARG A 539 -5.16 -2.13 12.20
N LYS A 540 -6.25 -2.47 12.89
CA LYS A 540 -6.64 -3.88 13.11
C LYS A 540 -6.88 -4.62 11.79
N TRP A 541 -7.39 -3.92 10.77
CA TRP A 541 -7.53 -4.45 9.42
C TRP A 541 -6.19 -4.74 8.77
N ILE A 542 -5.26 -3.79 8.80
CA ILE A 542 -3.91 -3.96 8.24
C ILE A 542 -3.17 -5.08 8.99
N GLU A 543 -3.28 -5.15 10.31
CA GLU A 543 -2.69 -6.22 11.13
C GLU A 543 -3.28 -7.60 10.79
N GLY A 544 -4.60 -7.69 10.70
CA GLY A 544 -5.32 -8.92 10.32
C GLY A 544 -5.04 -9.37 8.89
N ASN A 545 -4.69 -8.44 8.00
CA ASN A 545 -4.41 -8.68 6.59
C ASN A 545 -2.93 -8.42 6.22
N ALA A 546 -2.01 -8.48 7.19
CA ALA A 546 -0.63 -8.00 7.02
C ALA A 546 0.09 -8.57 5.79
N LYS A 547 -0.18 -9.83 5.43
CA LYS A 547 0.40 -10.49 4.25
C LYS A 547 0.13 -9.74 2.94
N SER A 548 -1.01 -9.06 2.81
CA SER A 548 -1.35 -8.28 1.63
C SER A 548 -0.52 -7.00 1.49
N TYR A 549 0.24 -6.60 2.53
CA TYR A 549 1.06 -5.39 2.59
C TYR A 549 2.56 -5.70 2.68
N MET A 550 2.96 -6.96 2.44
CA MET A 550 4.32 -7.47 2.65
C MET A 550 4.86 -8.13 1.39
N LYS A 551 6.19 -8.08 1.19
CA LYS A 551 6.88 -8.94 0.21
C LYS A 551 7.30 -10.26 0.86
N GLU A 552 7.59 -11.26 0.03
CA GLU A 552 8.11 -12.55 0.49
C GLU A 552 9.40 -12.31 1.30
N GLY A 553 9.44 -12.82 2.54
CA GLY A 553 10.58 -12.67 3.45
C GLY A 553 10.46 -11.52 4.46
N ASP A 554 9.50 -10.62 4.33
CA ASP A 554 9.27 -9.59 5.35
C ASP A 554 8.74 -10.21 6.65
N ALA A 555 9.12 -9.62 7.79
CA ALA A 555 8.59 -10.00 9.11
C ALA A 555 7.35 -9.18 9.51
N ALA A 556 7.21 -7.98 8.96
CA ALA A 556 6.07 -7.06 9.15
C ALA A 556 5.95 -6.13 7.93
N PRO A 557 4.80 -5.45 7.71
CA PRO A 557 4.61 -4.53 6.58
C PRO A 557 5.59 -3.35 6.53
N LEU A 558 6.08 -2.91 7.69
CA LEU A 558 7.09 -1.86 7.85
C LEU A 558 8.07 -2.26 8.95
N LYS A 559 9.35 -1.94 8.73
CA LYS A 559 10.37 -2.07 9.76
C LYS A 559 10.24 -0.95 10.78
N LYS A 560 10.63 -1.26 12.02
CA LYS A 560 10.74 -0.25 13.07
C LYS A 560 11.89 0.69 12.77
N VAL A 561 11.69 1.98 13.02
CA VAL A 561 12.74 2.99 12.89
C VAL A 561 13.66 2.91 14.11
N PRO A 562 14.97 2.63 13.95
CA PRO A 562 15.90 2.60 15.05
C PRO A 562 16.32 4.02 15.44
N ARG A 563 16.79 4.19 16.67
CA ARG A 563 17.39 5.44 17.14
C ARG A 563 18.91 5.35 17.09
N GLY A 564 19.45 5.29 15.87
CA GLY A 564 20.88 5.11 15.59
C GLY A 564 21.25 3.65 15.26
N GLY A 565 22.52 3.31 15.42
CA GLY A 565 23.08 1.98 15.13
C GLY A 565 23.61 1.80 13.71
N GLY A 566 23.42 2.79 12.83
CA GLY A 566 24.05 2.83 11.51
C GLY A 566 25.57 2.80 11.63
N LYS A 567 26.23 2.06 10.74
CA LYS A 567 27.70 1.89 10.79
C LYS A 567 28.39 3.21 10.48
N CYS A 568 29.37 3.56 11.29
CA CYS A 568 30.16 4.77 11.11
C CYS A 568 31.63 4.51 11.42
N THR A 569 32.53 5.27 10.80
CA THR A 569 33.97 5.22 11.01
C THR A 569 34.46 6.60 11.46
N GLY A 570 35.40 6.63 12.42
CA GLY A 570 35.89 7.87 13.03
C GLY A 570 35.29 8.08 14.42
N ALA A 571 36.04 7.67 15.45
CA ALA A 571 35.82 8.16 16.80
C ALA A 571 36.54 9.51 16.94
N ASP A 572 35.89 10.47 17.59
CA ASP A 572 36.53 11.62 18.25
C ASP A 572 37.18 12.73 17.39
N ASN A 573 36.86 12.87 16.09
CA ASN A 573 37.30 14.03 15.30
C ASN A 573 36.12 14.77 14.65
N GLU A 574 35.97 16.04 14.98
CA GLU A 574 34.84 16.92 14.61
C GLU A 574 34.75 17.24 13.10
N ASP A 575 35.83 17.01 12.33
CA ASP A 575 35.99 17.58 10.98
C ASP A 575 35.83 16.62 9.79
N LEU A 576 35.47 15.35 10.01
CA LEU A 576 35.12 14.45 8.91
C LEU A 576 33.62 14.19 8.96
N ARG A 577 32.86 14.85 8.06
CA ARG A 577 31.44 14.61 7.72
C ARG A 577 30.88 13.37 8.42
N ASN A 578 30.50 13.51 9.69
CA ASN A 578 30.14 12.34 10.47
C ASN A 578 28.83 11.83 9.86
N ILE A 579 28.84 10.62 9.30
CA ILE A 579 27.66 10.02 8.65
C ILE A 579 26.43 10.03 9.57
N CYS A 580 26.65 10.14 10.88
CA CYS A 580 25.63 10.27 11.92
C CYS A 580 25.02 11.69 12.08
N GLY A 581 25.37 12.64 11.22
CA GLY A 581 24.85 14.02 11.23
C GLY A 581 25.54 14.98 12.21
N GLY A 582 26.64 14.57 12.85
CA GLY A 582 27.48 15.43 13.70
C GLY A 582 26.85 15.80 15.05
N LEU A 583 27.46 16.73 15.79
CA LEU A 583 27.06 17.08 17.18
C LEU A 583 25.57 17.41 17.32
N SER A 584 24.97 18.03 16.29
CA SER A 584 23.56 18.42 16.29
C SER A 584 22.61 17.23 16.18
N PHE A 585 22.98 16.17 15.45
CA PHE A 585 22.06 15.09 15.09
C PHE A 585 22.44 13.75 15.74
N GLY A 586 23.73 13.40 15.73
CA GLY A 586 24.23 12.15 16.25
C GLY A 586 25.74 11.99 16.10
N LEU A 587 26.32 11.21 17.02
CA LEU A 587 27.76 10.97 17.06
C LEU A 587 28.08 9.50 16.78
N CYS A 588 29.22 9.28 16.13
CA CYS A 588 29.74 7.93 15.95
C CYS A 588 30.38 7.44 17.25
N LYS A 589 29.80 6.41 17.87
CA LYS A 589 30.30 5.80 19.11
C LYS A 589 30.45 4.30 18.93
N ASN A 590 31.65 3.77 19.16
CA ASN A 590 31.97 2.34 19.01
C ASN A 590 31.57 1.77 17.63
N GLY A 591 31.70 2.57 16.57
CA GLY A 591 31.37 2.16 15.19
C GLY A 591 29.88 2.17 14.85
N GLY A 592 29.02 2.69 15.74
CA GLY A 592 27.59 2.89 15.50
C GLY A 592 27.13 4.32 15.81
N CYS A 593 26.18 4.84 15.03
CA CYS A 593 25.61 6.16 15.30
C CYS A 593 24.76 6.17 16.58
N LEU A 594 24.93 7.18 17.41
CA LEU A 594 24.10 7.45 18.58
C LEU A 594 23.38 8.78 18.36
N CYS A 595 22.05 8.74 18.26
CA CYS A 595 21.26 9.93 17.94
C CYS A 595 21.04 10.81 19.16
N GLN A 596 21.02 12.11 18.92
CA GLN A 596 20.61 13.12 19.89
C GLN A 596 19.09 13.04 20.17
N PRO A 597 18.62 13.65 21.27
CA PRO A 597 17.19 13.92 21.47
C PRO A 597 16.56 14.60 20.24
N GLY A 598 15.34 14.22 19.85
CA GLY A 598 14.69 14.80 18.66
C GLY A 598 15.08 14.13 17.33
N ARG A 599 15.98 13.14 17.34
CA ARG A 599 16.56 12.53 16.14
C ARG A 599 16.42 11.02 16.14
N THR A 600 16.26 10.47 14.95
CA THR A 600 16.05 9.04 14.72
C THR A 600 16.58 8.58 13.35
N GLY A 601 16.41 7.30 13.05
CA GLY A 601 16.96 6.61 11.90
C GLY A 601 18.34 6.04 12.20
N PRO A 602 18.87 5.16 11.34
CA PRO A 602 20.17 4.53 11.55
C PRO A 602 21.30 5.55 11.64
N TYR A 603 21.18 6.66 10.90
CA TYR A 603 22.20 7.72 10.80
C TYR A 603 21.78 9.04 11.46
N CYS A 604 20.68 9.06 12.22
CA CYS A 604 20.22 10.23 12.98
C CYS A 604 19.82 11.45 12.12
N LEU A 605 19.66 11.27 10.81
CA LEU A 605 19.38 12.36 9.87
C LEU A 605 17.90 12.77 9.84
N SER A 606 17.01 11.96 10.41
CA SER A 606 15.57 12.24 10.46
C SER A 606 15.17 12.76 11.84
N ASN A 607 14.18 13.64 11.87
CA ASN A 607 13.53 14.04 13.13
C ASN A 607 12.73 12.87 13.68
N ASP A 608 12.65 12.70 14.99
CA ASP A 608 11.84 11.65 15.64
C ASP A 608 10.33 11.96 15.66
N GLY A 609 9.81 12.52 14.55
CA GLY A 609 8.44 12.99 14.42
C GLY A 609 7.40 11.92 14.73
N PHE A 610 6.34 12.34 15.41
CA PHE A 610 5.20 11.52 15.81
C PHE A 610 3.92 12.36 15.66
N ASP A 611 2.79 11.68 15.57
CA ASP A 611 1.48 12.32 15.71
C ASP A 611 1.28 12.71 17.18
N ASP A 612 1.06 14.00 17.44
CA ASP A 612 0.75 14.50 18.78
C ASP A 612 -0.51 13.84 19.36
N VAL A 613 -1.41 13.37 18.49
CA VAL A 613 -2.60 12.63 18.86
C VAL A 613 -2.40 11.15 18.56
N ILE A 614 -2.29 10.35 19.61
CA ILE A 614 -2.32 8.89 19.48
C ILE A 614 -3.77 8.46 19.36
N TRP A 615 -4.29 8.45 18.13
CA TRP A 615 -5.65 7.97 17.83
C TRP A 615 -5.84 6.50 18.14
N ASP A 616 -4.76 5.73 18.09
CA ASP A 616 -4.82 4.28 18.17
C ASP A 616 -3.84 3.75 19.23
N ILE A 617 -4.34 3.68 20.45
CA ILE A 617 -3.59 3.13 21.58
C ILE A 617 -3.55 1.61 21.41
N GLN A 618 -2.37 1.01 21.52
CA GLN A 618 -2.24 -0.45 21.48
C GLN A 618 -3.16 -1.11 22.50
N ASP A 619 -3.88 -2.15 22.05
CA ASP A 619 -4.79 -2.91 22.88
C ASP A 619 -4.02 -3.47 24.09
N LYS A 620 -4.48 -3.18 25.31
CA LYS A 620 -3.90 -3.79 26.51
C LYS A 620 -4.37 -5.23 26.56
N VAL A 621 -3.63 -6.10 27.26
CA VAL A 621 -4.01 -7.52 27.45
C VAL A 621 -5.43 -7.67 28.03
N LYS A 622 -5.87 -6.71 28.83
CA LYS A 622 -7.22 -6.63 29.39
C LYS A 622 -8.31 -6.26 28.37
N ASP A 623 -7.94 -5.61 27.26
CA ASP A 623 -8.85 -5.18 26.20
C ASP A 623 -9.09 -6.31 25.17
N LEU A 624 -8.32 -7.41 25.27
CA LEU A 624 -8.50 -8.63 24.46
C LEU A 624 -9.71 -9.49 24.86
N GLY A 625 -10.58 -9.01 25.77
CA GLY A 625 -11.71 -9.80 26.29
C GLY A 625 -11.27 -11.11 26.97
N LEU A 626 -9.99 -11.22 27.35
CA LEU A 626 -9.44 -12.37 28.07
C LEU A 626 -10.01 -12.38 29.49
N THR A 627 -11.24 -12.87 29.63
CA THR A 627 -11.69 -13.43 30.90
C THR A 627 -10.78 -14.63 31.16
N ALA A 628 -9.78 -14.44 32.01
CA ALA A 628 -9.02 -15.56 32.53
C ALA A 628 -10.06 -16.61 32.98
N PRO A 629 -9.94 -17.88 32.55
CA PRO A 629 -10.92 -18.89 32.92
C PRO A 629 -11.06 -18.83 34.43
N LEU A 630 -12.29 -18.71 34.93
CA LEU A 630 -12.54 -18.52 36.35
C LEU A 630 -11.84 -19.66 37.09
N VAL A 631 -10.64 -19.40 37.65
CA VAL A 631 -9.84 -20.43 38.29
C VAL A 631 -10.52 -20.65 39.63
N THR A 632 -11.53 -21.50 39.62
CA THR A 632 -12.27 -21.87 40.82
C THR A 632 -11.26 -22.42 41.83
N ALA A 633 -11.44 -22.10 43.12
CA ALA A 633 -10.60 -22.63 44.20
C ALA A 633 -10.26 -24.14 44.05
N PRO A 634 -11.20 -25.04 43.64
CA PRO A 634 -10.86 -26.43 43.37
C PRO A 634 -9.80 -26.66 42.28
N PHE A 635 -9.71 -25.81 41.25
CA PHE A 635 -8.71 -25.92 40.18
C PHE A 635 -7.30 -25.54 40.67
N VAL A 636 -7.18 -24.51 41.52
CA VAL A 636 -5.90 -24.14 42.17
C VAL A 636 -5.43 -25.24 43.12
N ILE A 637 -6.37 -25.81 43.89
CA ILE A 637 -6.09 -26.92 44.80
C ILE A 637 -5.62 -28.15 44.02
N LEU A 638 -6.24 -28.45 42.86
CA LEU A 638 -5.85 -29.56 42.01
C LEU A 638 -4.43 -29.40 41.46
N ILE A 639 -4.09 -28.22 40.93
CA ILE A 639 -2.74 -27.91 40.43
C ILE A 639 -1.72 -28.00 41.57
N GLY A 640 -2.05 -27.43 42.73
CA GLY A 640 -1.20 -27.51 43.93
C GLY A 640 -0.94 -28.96 44.37
N MET A 641 -1.98 -29.80 44.38
CA MET A 641 -1.84 -31.22 44.71
C MET A 641 -0.97 -31.98 43.70
N VAL A 642 -1.13 -31.71 42.40
CA VAL A 642 -0.28 -32.31 41.36
C VAL A 642 1.19 -31.94 41.55
N VAL A 643 1.49 -30.67 41.83
CA VAL A 643 2.86 -30.22 42.10
C VAL A 643 3.46 -30.89 43.34
N VAL A 644 2.68 -31.02 44.42
CA VAL A 644 3.12 -31.70 45.65
C VAL A 644 3.37 -33.18 45.40
N VAL A 645 2.50 -33.86 44.66
CA VAL A 645 2.66 -35.28 44.32
C VAL A 645 3.89 -35.49 43.43
N VAL A 646 4.10 -34.65 42.41
CA VAL A 646 5.30 -34.72 41.56
C VAL A 646 6.56 -34.47 42.39
N ALA A 647 6.56 -33.46 43.26
CA ALA A 647 7.69 -33.17 44.14
C ALA A 647 7.98 -34.34 45.09
N ALA A 648 6.95 -34.97 45.66
CA ALA A 648 7.07 -36.14 46.53
C ALA A 648 7.64 -37.35 45.77
N VAL A 649 7.14 -37.63 44.56
CA VAL A 649 7.65 -38.71 43.70
C VAL A 649 9.10 -38.49 43.29
N VAL A 650 9.47 -37.26 42.92
CA VAL A 650 10.85 -36.90 42.58
C VAL A 650 11.76 -37.02 43.81
N TRP A 651 11.30 -36.59 44.99
CA TRP A 651 12.04 -36.70 46.23
C TRP A 651 12.25 -38.16 46.64
N GLU A 652 11.20 -38.98 46.57
CA GLU A 652 11.30 -40.40 46.89
C GLU A 652 12.18 -41.15 45.89
N GLY A 653 12.10 -40.83 44.60
CA GLY A 653 13.01 -41.33 43.57
C GLY A 653 14.47 -40.98 43.84
N ARG A 654 14.74 -39.75 44.32
CA ARG A 654 16.09 -39.34 44.76
C ARG A 654 16.55 -40.09 46.00
N GLN A 655 15.68 -40.32 46.99
CA GLN A 655 16.02 -41.09 48.19
C GLN A 655 16.33 -42.55 47.87
N ARG A 656 15.53 -43.19 47.01
CA ARG A 656 15.77 -44.57 46.55
C ARG A 656 17.10 -44.70 45.78
N ARG A 657 17.44 -43.72 44.92
CA ARG A 657 18.77 -43.67 44.26
C ARG A 657 19.92 -43.53 45.26
N ARG A 658 19.80 -42.65 46.26
CA ARG A 658 20.82 -42.48 47.31
C ARG A 658 21.03 -43.77 48.12
N LYS A 659 19.96 -44.48 48.49
CA LYS A 659 20.06 -45.77 49.17
C LYS A 659 20.68 -46.87 48.31
N ARG A 660 20.41 -46.89 46.99
CA ARG A 660 21.04 -47.83 46.05
C ARG A 660 22.55 -47.59 45.91
N LEU A 661 22.95 -46.33 45.75
CA LEU A 661 24.37 -45.94 45.69
C LEU A 661 25.09 -46.24 47.02
N GLY A 662 24.44 -46.02 48.16
CA GLY A 662 24.99 -46.41 49.47
C GLY A 662 25.16 -47.92 49.65
N TYR A 663 24.21 -48.74 49.16
CA TYR A 663 24.33 -50.20 49.20
C TYR A 663 25.37 -50.75 48.21
N GLU A 664 25.57 -50.12 47.05
CA GLU A 664 26.67 -50.48 46.13
C GLU A 664 28.04 -50.12 46.70
N GLN A 665 28.16 -48.99 47.40
CA GLN A 665 29.39 -48.61 48.10
C GLN A 665 29.75 -49.61 49.21
N ILE A 666 28.79 -49.98 50.06
CA ILE A 666 28.98 -50.96 51.15
C ILE A 666 29.34 -52.35 50.58
N ARG A 667 28.75 -52.75 49.44
CA ARG A 667 29.05 -54.04 48.78
C ARG A 667 30.43 -54.08 48.10
N LEU A 668 30.96 -52.93 47.68
CA LEU A 668 32.31 -52.81 47.15
C LEU A 668 33.36 -52.79 48.28
N ASP A 669 33.04 -52.16 49.41
CA ASP A 669 33.91 -52.11 50.58
C ASP A 669 33.98 -53.47 51.32
N GLU A 670 32.89 -54.25 51.37
CA GLU A 670 32.89 -55.62 51.92
C GLU A 670 33.61 -56.66 51.04
N LYS A 671 33.83 -56.36 49.75
CA LYS A 671 34.61 -57.22 48.84
C LYS A 671 36.09 -56.80 48.71
N GLY A 672 36.48 -55.66 49.27
CA GLY A 672 37.84 -55.11 49.18
C GLY A 672 38.67 -55.22 50.46
N GLY A 673 38.13 -55.77 51.55
CA GLY A 673 38.78 -55.79 52.87
C GLY A 673 38.95 -57.18 53.48
N GLY A 674 40.01 -57.90 53.10
CA GLY A 674 40.50 -59.14 53.73
C GLY A 674 40.89 -60.17 52.67
N VAL A 675 42.11 -60.70 52.56
CA VAL A 675 43.28 -60.83 53.45
C VAL A 675 44.51 -61.07 52.53
N LEU A 676 45.69 -60.61 52.97
CA LEU A 676 47.08 -61.01 52.66
C LEU A 676 47.47 -61.39 51.22
#